data_AF-A0A8H6NMU3-F1
#
_entry.id   AF-A0A8H6NMU3-F1
#
_cell.length_a   1.000
_cell.length_b   1.000
_cell.length_c   1.000
_cell.angle_alpha   90.00
_cell.angle_beta   90.00
_cell.angle_gamma   90.00
#
_symmetry.space_group_name_H-M   'P 1'
#
loop_
_entity.id
_entity.type
_entity.pdbx_description
1 polymer ?
#
loop_
_entity_poly.entity_id
_entity_poly.type
_entity_poly.pdbx_seq_one_letter_code
_entity_poly.pdbx_strand_id
1 'polypeptide(L)'
;MTTDHGTSLPFHQAIEAAQELISHLLRGRHTWYDIDNPDHYAILCRCAVLIDQCFLAGQLTQVERYPNHDGMWHLKIHVWGRNVRCESLSSNFSVEFDTGGANLPPCVRINLAAGQPYTIFAMVEHLMHEMVHGILRLFVDNVSLYTIMFSSINWLASGTLGIAALLLVYLIRVNQLLKGVPIEFRKFPGQPWTSEILRKTYRQLDEQPIDYTHKLPPRLKRRYLITGGNGLVGGFIVLQLLARGTPPKSIRIVDIRKSERNDMNIGLASEVEFIKTDITSSAAVKAAFEKPWDATVAYLPLTVFHTAAVILASDRSKYLYPFPEAVNVKGTENVLAAAKAAGADVFSSTSSASIGIRRVDPFVFWAEQPTNFWQLLDERDFAQPLKPREEFFGNYPASKATAERIVCAANCESFRTGTIRPANGVYGNPTDNTVGDPLSKSIFPTWVPHIVQSFVHAANVAVAHLHHEASLVSGGSDSPQAGRPFVVTDPNPPISYDDLYRAISTLSIHPFRVIVLPPVLVLLLSHIFEWYFLLPYRFPALGRILPRLKGDIRHLQPGLFSICTHLIGIDKDARKPVSQGGLGYEGVLTTMQGMSLEILEWNREHQRLPKDQKKRKLYTTSISLADQLRQVLAIDNTDDT
;
A
#
# COMPACT_ATOMS: atom_id res chain seq x y z
N MET A 1 5.51 19.68 59.69
CA MET A 1 4.41 19.05 58.94
C MET A 1 4.62 19.43 57.49
N THR A 2 5.04 18.47 56.68
CA THR A 2 5.25 18.57 55.23
C THR A 2 3.94 18.90 54.54
N THR A 3 3.90 20.01 53.80
CA THR A 3 2.81 20.34 52.88
C THR A 3 2.96 19.47 51.63
N ASP A 4 1.99 18.59 51.39
CA ASP A 4 1.87 17.80 50.16
C ASP A 4 1.59 18.75 48.98
N HIS A 5 2.64 19.26 48.34
CA HIS A 5 2.53 19.88 47.02
C HIS A 5 2.54 18.77 45.97
N GLY A 6 1.36 18.42 45.42
CA GLY A 6 1.32 17.57 44.23
C GLY A 6 0.16 16.59 44.07
N THR A 7 -0.96 16.71 44.80
CA THR A 7 -2.15 15.95 44.40
C THR A 7 -2.98 16.76 43.41
N SER A 8 -2.94 16.35 42.14
CA SER A 8 -3.96 16.71 41.16
C SER A 8 -5.36 16.52 41.74
N LEU A 9 -6.30 17.41 41.42
CA LEU A 9 -7.71 17.25 41.78
C LEU A 9 -8.17 15.79 41.55
N PRO A 10 -8.89 15.16 42.50
CA PRO A 10 -9.49 13.86 42.29
C PRO A 10 -10.27 13.87 40.97
N PHE A 11 -10.07 12.84 40.13
CA PHE A 11 -10.62 12.75 38.77
C PHE A 11 -12.12 13.08 38.69
N HIS A 12 -12.89 12.73 39.71
CA HIS A 12 -14.31 13.07 39.83
C HIS A 12 -14.59 14.58 39.89
N GLN A 13 -13.81 15.35 40.66
CA GLN A 13 -13.98 16.79 40.81
C GLN A 13 -13.56 17.54 39.55
N ALA A 14 -12.56 17.05 38.82
CA ALA A 14 -12.17 17.60 37.52
C ALA A 14 -13.26 17.38 36.44
N ILE A 15 -13.95 16.23 36.47
CA ILE A 15 -15.08 15.96 35.58
C ILE A 15 -16.27 16.88 35.88
N GLU A 16 -16.61 17.08 37.15
CA GLU A 16 -17.69 17.99 37.55
C GLU A 16 -17.41 19.44 37.12
N ALA A 17 -16.18 19.92 37.35
CA ALA A 17 -15.76 21.26 36.91
C ALA A 17 -15.81 21.42 35.39
N ALA A 18 -15.39 20.39 34.63
CA ALA A 18 -15.45 20.41 33.17
C ALA A 18 -16.90 20.44 32.67
N GLN A 19 -17.81 19.68 33.30
CA GLN A 19 -19.23 19.69 32.95
C GLN A 19 -19.90 21.04 33.25
N GLU A 20 -19.56 21.67 34.38
CA GLU A 20 -20.06 23.00 34.75
C GLU A 20 -19.56 24.08 33.77
N LEU A 21 -18.27 24.04 33.39
CA LEU A 21 -17.69 24.96 32.40
C LEU A 21 -18.37 24.82 31.03
N ILE A 22 -18.60 23.58 30.58
CA ILE A 22 -19.34 23.29 29.35
C ILE A 22 -20.77 23.85 29.43
N SER A 23 -21.44 23.73 30.58
CA SER A 23 -22.78 24.29 30.78
C SER A 23 -22.81 25.80 30.64
N HIS A 24 -21.84 26.51 31.24
CA HIS A 24 -21.69 27.96 31.10
C HIS A 24 -21.40 28.39 29.66
N LEU A 25 -20.52 27.66 28.95
CA LEU A 25 -20.21 27.91 27.54
C LEU A 25 -21.42 27.71 26.62
N LEU A 26 -22.23 26.67 26.86
CA LEU A 26 -23.43 26.38 26.08
C LEU A 26 -24.55 27.40 26.34
N ARG A 27 -24.77 27.79 27.61
CA ARG A 27 -25.78 28.79 27.98
C ARG A 27 -25.41 30.20 27.52
N GLY A 28 -24.12 30.54 27.53
CA GLY A 28 -23.61 31.86 27.15
C GLY A 28 -23.32 32.04 25.65
N ARG A 29 -23.52 31.02 24.81
CA ARG A 29 -23.12 31.00 23.39
C ARG A 29 -23.70 32.15 22.55
N HIS A 30 -24.88 32.65 22.92
CA HIS A 30 -25.59 33.70 22.20
C HIS A 30 -25.77 34.99 23.02
N THR A 31 -25.11 35.09 24.17
CA THR A 31 -25.22 36.22 25.10
C THR A 31 -23.95 37.06 25.06
N TRP A 32 -24.12 38.37 25.00
CA TRP A 32 -23.03 39.33 25.17
C TRP A 32 -22.84 39.62 26.66
N TYR A 33 -21.62 39.43 27.15
CA TYR A 33 -21.26 39.67 28.53
C TYR A 33 -20.66 41.06 28.66
N ASP A 34 -21.37 41.90 29.39
CA ASP A 34 -20.89 43.19 29.88
C ASP A 34 -20.25 43.01 31.25
N ILE A 35 -18.97 43.32 31.37
CA ILE A 35 -18.19 43.13 32.60
C ILE A 35 -18.57 44.12 33.70
N ASP A 36 -19.21 45.23 33.34
CA ASP A 36 -19.73 46.21 34.31
C ASP A 36 -21.06 45.74 34.93
N ASN A 37 -21.66 44.66 34.41
CA ASN A 37 -22.80 43.99 35.02
C ASN A 37 -22.33 43.00 36.11
N PRO A 38 -22.80 43.13 37.36
CA PRO A 38 -22.38 42.27 38.48
C PRO A 38 -22.62 40.77 38.26
N ASP A 39 -23.72 40.39 37.60
CA ASP A 39 -24.07 38.99 37.35
C ASP A 39 -23.15 38.37 36.30
N HIS A 40 -22.81 39.14 35.26
CA HIS A 40 -21.85 38.73 34.24
C HIS A 40 -20.43 38.63 34.82
N TYR A 41 -20.04 39.56 35.70
CA TYR A 41 -18.75 39.51 36.39
C TYR A 41 -18.65 38.29 37.32
N ALA A 42 -19.73 37.94 38.03
CA ALA A 42 -19.77 36.74 38.86
C ALA A 42 -19.61 35.45 38.03
N ILE A 43 -20.28 35.36 36.86
CA ILE A 43 -20.11 34.24 35.92
C ILE A 43 -18.66 34.15 35.44
N LEU A 44 -18.05 35.28 35.14
CA LEU A 44 -16.66 35.33 34.70
C LEU A 44 -15.69 34.83 35.78
N CYS A 45 -15.85 35.28 37.02
CA CYS A 45 -15.06 34.80 38.15
C CYS A 45 -15.24 33.30 38.35
N ARG A 46 -16.47 32.79 38.17
CA ARG A 46 -16.76 31.36 38.24
C ARG A 46 -16.05 30.59 37.11
N CYS A 47 -16.09 31.09 35.88
CA CYS A 47 -15.37 30.50 34.75
C CYS A 47 -13.85 30.46 35.00
N ALA A 48 -13.26 31.51 35.56
CA ALA A 48 -11.82 31.53 35.90
C ALA A 48 -11.45 30.45 36.92
N VAL A 49 -12.28 30.24 37.95
CA VAL A 49 -12.09 29.16 38.93
C VAL A 49 -12.21 27.79 38.27
N LEU A 50 -13.20 27.59 37.41
CA LEU A 50 -13.40 26.32 36.70
C LEU A 50 -12.24 26.03 35.72
N ILE A 51 -11.73 27.06 35.03
CA ILE A 51 -10.55 26.96 34.15
C ILE A 51 -9.32 26.57 34.97
N ASP A 52 -9.06 27.24 36.09
CA ASP A 52 -7.95 26.91 36.96
C ASP A 52 -8.02 25.46 37.45
N GLN A 53 -9.20 25.01 37.88
CA GLN A 53 -9.43 23.64 38.33
C GLN A 53 -9.23 22.61 37.20
N CYS A 54 -9.74 22.89 36.00
CA CYS A 54 -9.65 21.97 34.86
C CYS A 54 -8.24 21.89 34.26
N PHE A 55 -7.54 23.03 34.14
CA PHE A 55 -6.31 23.12 33.36
C PHE A 55 -5.05 23.28 34.20
N LEU A 56 -5.18 23.84 35.41
CA LEU A 56 -4.07 24.23 36.27
C LEU A 56 -4.17 23.58 37.66
N ALA A 57 -5.02 22.55 37.80
CA ALA A 57 -5.27 21.80 39.01
C ALA A 57 -5.64 22.65 40.25
N GLY A 58 -6.23 23.83 40.04
CA GLY A 58 -6.66 24.72 41.11
C GLY A 58 -5.53 25.55 41.75
N GLN A 59 -4.33 25.57 41.16
CA GLN A 59 -3.15 26.21 41.74
C GLN A 59 -3.28 27.73 41.91
N LEU A 60 -4.10 28.41 41.10
CA LEU A 60 -4.27 29.86 41.16
C LEU A 60 -5.46 30.30 42.03
N THR A 61 -6.43 29.42 42.27
CA THR A 61 -7.72 29.74 42.90
C THR A 61 -8.02 28.95 44.17
N GLN A 62 -7.16 28.02 44.58
CA GLN A 62 -7.27 27.39 45.90
C GLN A 62 -6.98 28.38 47.03
N VAL A 63 -7.79 28.30 48.09
CA VAL A 63 -7.55 28.97 49.36
C VAL A 63 -6.59 28.09 50.17
N GLU A 64 -5.29 28.38 50.12
CA GLU A 64 -4.35 27.79 51.10
C GLU A 64 -4.52 28.51 52.44
N ARG A 65 -4.85 27.76 53.51
CA ARG A 65 -4.83 28.28 54.88
C ARG A 65 -3.41 28.31 55.40
N TYR A 66 -2.80 29.50 55.40
CA TYR A 66 -1.60 29.76 56.21
C TYR A 66 -2.00 30.14 57.64
N PRO A 67 -1.14 29.92 58.66
CA PRO A 67 -1.53 29.94 60.07
C PRO A 67 -2.08 31.27 60.62
N ASN A 68 -2.17 32.36 59.83
CA ASN A 68 -2.64 33.67 60.30
C ASN A 68 -3.49 34.48 59.31
N HIS A 69 -3.92 33.94 58.15
CA HIS A 69 -4.81 34.66 57.22
C HIS A 69 -5.73 33.71 56.44
N ASP A 70 -7.05 33.95 56.48
CA ASP A 70 -8.04 33.33 55.57
C ASP A 70 -8.21 34.24 54.33
N GLY A 71 -7.77 33.80 53.15
CA GLY A 71 -7.96 34.52 51.87
C GLY A 71 -7.48 33.74 50.63
N MET A 72 -7.99 34.06 49.42
CA MET A 72 -7.47 33.56 48.14
C MET A 72 -6.27 34.41 47.69
N TRP A 73 -5.10 33.80 47.46
CA TRP A 73 -3.84 34.58 47.34
C TRP A 73 -3.11 34.54 45.98
N HIS A 74 -3.55 33.77 44.98
CA HIS A 74 -2.78 33.63 43.72
C HIS A 74 -3.42 34.20 42.45
N LEU A 75 -4.74 34.45 42.43
CA LEU A 75 -5.43 35.08 41.29
C LEU A 75 -6.35 36.21 41.74
N LYS A 76 -6.16 37.42 41.19
CA LYS A 76 -7.07 38.56 41.35
C LYS A 76 -7.51 39.08 39.99
N ILE A 77 -8.83 39.19 39.76
CA ILE A 77 -9.40 39.72 38.51
C ILE A 77 -9.85 41.16 38.76
N HIS A 78 -9.20 42.14 38.12
CA HIS A 78 -9.53 43.56 38.23
C HIS A 78 -10.11 44.11 36.92
N VAL A 79 -11.09 45.01 37.04
CA VAL A 79 -11.77 45.67 35.91
C VAL A 79 -11.54 47.18 36.03
N TRP A 80 -11.06 47.83 34.96
CA TRP A 80 -10.82 49.28 34.93
C TRP A 80 -11.33 49.94 33.65
N GLY A 81 -11.80 51.19 33.79
CA GLY A 81 -12.27 52.04 32.70
C GLY A 81 -11.15 52.89 32.08
N ARG A 82 -10.82 52.59 30.81
CA ARG A 82 -9.94 53.32 29.86
C ARG A 82 -8.43 53.18 30.06
N ASN A 83 -7.76 52.67 29.03
CA ASN A 83 -6.31 52.46 28.96
C ASN A 83 -5.64 53.62 28.20
N VAL A 84 -4.78 54.41 28.86
CA VAL A 84 -4.01 55.51 28.23
C VAL A 84 -2.57 55.06 27.87
N ARG A 85 -2.22 53.77 28.05
CA ARG A 85 -0.84 53.27 27.85
C ARG A 85 -0.67 52.17 26.80
N CYS A 86 -1.71 51.79 26.06
CA CYS A 86 -1.61 50.81 24.97
C CYS A 86 -1.72 51.49 23.60
N GLU A 87 -0.61 52.01 23.07
CA GLU A 87 -0.51 52.36 21.63
C GLU A 87 0.41 51.40 20.85
N SER A 88 1.07 50.42 21.46
CA SER A 88 2.11 49.65 20.75
C SER A 88 2.12 48.12 20.90
N LEU A 89 1.18 47.48 21.59
CA LEU A 89 1.10 46.01 21.63
C LEU A 89 -0.35 45.53 21.49
N SER A 90 -0.56 44.61 20.57
CA SER A 90 -1.84 44.07 20.10
C SER A 90 -2.52 43.11 21.10
N SER A 91 -2.47 43.38 22.41
CA SER A 91 -3.25 42.67 23.42
C SER A 91 -3.95 43.67 24.34
N ASN A 92 -5.28 43.62 24.39
CA ASN A 92 -6.12 44.49 25.22
C ASN A 92 -6.16 44.08 26.71
N PHE A 93 -5.16 43.32 27.17
CA PHE A 93 -5.07 42.69 28.48
C PHE A 93 -3.60 42.68 28.94
N SER A 94 -3.38 42.81 30.25
CA SER A 94 -2.03 42.74 30.85
C SER A 94 -2.04 41.92 32.14
N VAL A 95 -1.01 41.08 32.30
CA VAL A 95 -0.68 40.41 33.56
C VAL A 95 0.37 41.23 34.32
N GLU A 96 -0.04 41.76 35.47
CA GLU A 96 0.85 42.38 36.44
C GLU A 96 1.23 41.36 37.52
N PHE A 97 2.52 41.33 37.84
CA PHE A 97 3.08 40.58 38.95
C PHE A 97 3.35 41.55 40.09
N ASP A 98 2.58 41.43 41.17
CA ASP A 98 2.83 42.21 42.38
C ASP A 98 3.58 41.32 43.38
N THR A 99 4.83 41.69 43.67
CA THR A 99 5.69 40.98 44.63
C THR A 99 5.35 41.31 46.09
N GLY A 100 4.24 42.01 46.37
CA GLY A 100 3.66 42.17 47.70
C GLY A 100 4.71 42.28 48.81
N GLY A 101 5.26 43.47 49.02
CA GLY A 101 6.53 43.67 49.72
C GLY A 101 6.82 42.72 50.90
N ALA A 102 8.04 42.16 50.94
CA ALA A 102 8.72 41.34 51.97
C ALA A 102 7.97 40.17 52.65
N ASN A 103 6.65 40.17 52.81
CA ASN A 103 5.88 39.21 53.60
C ASN A 103 4.54 38.78 52.97
N LEU A 104 4.25 39.14 51.71
CA LEU A 104 3.04 38.68 51.01
C LEU A 104 3.42 37.72 49.85
N PRO A 105 2.60 36.68 49.58
CA PRO A 105 2.83 35.79 48.45
C PRO A 105 2.58 36.50 47.11
N PRO A 106 3.28 36.09 46.03
CA PRO A 106 3.10 36.65 44.70
C PRO A 106 1.70 36.35 44.13
N CYS A 107 1.09 37.35 43.50
CA CYS A 107 -0.28 37.29 42.97
C CYS A 107 -0.32 37.59 41.46
N VAL A 108 -1.07 36.77 40.70
CA VAL A 108 -1.38 37.01 39.28
C VAL A 108 -2.61 37.90 39.18
N ARG A 109 -2.44 39.09 38.59
CA ARG A 109 -3.56 39.98 38.29
C ARG A 109 -3.91 39.90 36.81
N ILE A 110 -5.17 39.59 36.50
CA ILE A 110 -5.71 39.63 35.14
C ILE A 110 -6.55 40.90 35.00
N ASN A 111 -6.10 41.81 34.14
CA ASN A 111 -6.76 43.10 33.88
C ASN A 111 -7.63 43.01 32.63
N LEU A 112 -8.93 43.26 32.75
CA LEU A 112 -9.89 43.21 31.64
C LEU A 112 -10.38 44.62 31.28
N ALA A 113 -10.47 44.92 29.97
CA ALA A 113 -10.88 46.24 29.48
C ALA A 113 -12.40 46.47 29.59
N ALA A 114 -12.82 47.60 30.17
CA ALA A 114 -14.24 47.97 30.28
C ALA A 114 -14.79 48.62 29.00
N GLY A 115 -16.10 48.44 28.75
CA GLY A 115 -16.85 49.14 27.69
C GLY A 115 -16.92 48.48 26.31
N GLN A 116 -16.60 47.19 26.18
CA GLN A 116 -16.87 46.39 24.97
C GLN A 116 -17.58 45.08 25.34
N PRO A 117 -18.66 44.69 24.64
CA PRO A 117 -19.33 43.41 24.90
C PRO A 117 -18.46 42.25 24.40
N TYR A 118 -18.23 41.25 25.26
CA TYR A 118 -17.49 40.03 24.92
C TYR A 118 -18.44 38.84 24.75
N THR A 119 -18.05 37.86 23.92
CA THR A 119 -18.69 36.54 23.96
C THR A 119 -18.05 35.70 25.07
N ILE A 120 -18.80 34.77 25.67
CA ILE A 120 -18.28 33.87 26.71
C ILE A 120 -17.03 33.10 26.24
N PHE A 121 -16.96 32.73 24.95
CA PHE A 121 -15.82 32.05 24.36
C PHE A 121 -14.59 32.93 24.30
N ALA A 122 -14.73 34.18 23.88
CA ALA A 122 -13.63 35.14 23.89
C ALA A 122 -13.12 35.36 25.31
N MET A 123 -14.01 35.52 26.29
CA MET A 123 -13.60 35.69 27.70
C MET A 123 -12.82 34.48 28.23
N VAL A 124 -13.29 33.26 27.95
CA VAL A 124 -12.63 32.02 28.40
C VAL A 124 -11.27 31.82 27.72
N GLU A 125 -11.17 32.05 26.41
CA GLU A 125 -9.91 31.97 25.68
C GLU A 125 -8.86 32.93 26.23
N HIS A 126 -9.26 34.17 26.53
CA HIS A 126 -8.36 35.18 27.08
C HIS A 126 -7.98 34.88 28.53
N LEU A 127 -8.93 34.43 29.36
CA LEU A 127 -8.63 33.97 30.72
C LEU A 127 -7.61 32.82 30.72
N MET A 128 -7.80 31.81 29.86
CA MET A 128 -6.84 30.72 29.72
C MET A 128 -5.45 31.22 29.33
N HIS A 129 -5.37 32.11 28.34
CA HIS A 129 -4.11 32.67 27.87
C HIS A 129 -3.37 33.41 28.99
N GLU A 130 -4.03 34.31 29.71
CA GLU A 130 -3.41 35.13 30.75
C GLU A 130 -3.08 34.32 32.02
N MET A 131 -3.90 33.32 32.38
CA MET A 131 -3.60 32.42 33.51
C MET A 131 -2.37 31.56 33.26
N VAL A 132 -2.19 31.06 32.03
CA VAL A 132 -0.97 30.33 31.62
C VAL A 132 0.25 31.25 31.65
N HIS A 133 0.12 32.49 31.17
CA HIS A 133 1.20 33.49 31.27
C HIS A 133 1.58 33.83 32.73
N GLY A 134 0.60 33.96 33.62
CA GLY A 134 0.80 34.19 35.04
C GLY A 134 1.55 33.04 35.73
N ILE A 135 1.19 31.79 35.41
CA ILE A 135 1.90 30.60 35.89
C ILE A 135 3.33 30.56 35.38
N LEU A 136 3.55 30.79 34.08
CA LEU A 136 4.90 30.80 33.52
C LEU A 136 5.78 31.83 34.21
N ARG A 137 5.26 33.02 34.57
CA ARG A 137 6.00 34.01 35.37
C ARG A 137 6.24 33.56 36.82
N LEU A 138 5.23 33.03 37.51
CA LEU A 138 5.39 32.45 38.86
C LEU A 138 6.46 31.36 38.91
N PHE A 139 6.57 30.56 37.85
CA PHE A 139 7.59 29.51 37.73
C PHE A 139 8.97 30.07 37.40
N VAL A 140 9.08 31.13 36.58
CA VAL A 140 10.35 31.75 36.17
C VAL A 140 11.01 32.55 37.31
N ASP A 141 10.23 33.26 38.13
CA ASP A 141 10.77 34.06 39.24
C ASP A 141 11.12 33.21 40.49
N ASN A 142 10.54 32.02 40.63
CA ASN A 142 10.88 31.05 41.69
C ASN A 142 12.08 30.14 41.37
N VAL A 143 12.73 30.30 40.20
CA VAL A 143 13.86 29.44 39.77
C VAL A 143 15.08 29.54 40.70
N SER A 144 15.22 30.61 41.49
CA SER A 144 16.34 30.75 42.46
C SER A 144 16.21 29.89 43.72
N LEU A 145 15.02 29.39 44.07
CA LEU A 145 14.81 28.60 45.31
C LEU A 145 14.72 27.09 45.06
N TYR A 146 14.45 26.64 43.84
CA TYR A 146 14.26 25.23 43.49
C TYR A 146 15.52 24.49 43.02
N THR A 147 16.68 25.17 42.97
CA THR A 147 17.95 24.60 42.49
C THR A 147 18.50 23.47 43.38
N ILE A 148 17.91 23.21 44.55
CA ILE A 148 18.47 22.28 45.55
C ILE A 148 17.72 20.92 45.63
N MET A 149 16.53 20.77 45.03
CA MET A 149 15.72 19.54 45.21
C MET A 149 15.44 18.66 43.98
N PHE A 150 15.77 19.08 42.75
CA PHE A 150 15.45 18.32 41.52
C PHE A 150 16.68 18.04 40.64
N SER A 151 17.57 17.14 41.09
CA SER A 151 18.76 16.77 40.33
C SER A 151 18.63 15.48 39.50
N SER A 152 17.56 14.68 39.66
CA SER A 152 17.42 13.37 38.99
C SER A 152 16.27 13.27 37.96
N ILE A 153 15.22 14.09 38.06
CA ILE A 153 14.05 14.04 37.14
C ILE A 153 14.30 14.82 35.83
N ASN A 154 15.14 15.87 35.85
CA ASN A 154 15.48 16.64 34.65
C ASN A 154 16.36 15.85 33.65
N TRP A 155 17.25 14.98 34.11
CA TRP A 155 18.05 14.14 33.20
C TRP A 155 17.20 13.12 32.45
N LEU A 156 16.14 12.60 33.07
CA LEU A 156 15.23 11.66 32.40
C LEU A 156 14.35 12.36 31.36
N ALA A 157 13.80 13.53 31.68
CA ALA A 157 13.00 14.31 30.74
C ALA A 157 13.86 14.85 29.57
N SER A 158 15.00 15.48 29.88
CA SER A 158 15.96 15.95 28.85
C SER A 158 16.57 14.80 28.06
N GLY A 159 16.84 13.66 28.69
CA GLY A 159 17.31 12.44 28.03
C GLY A 159 16.26 11.86 27.09
N THR A 160 15.00 11.81 27.50
CA THR A 160 13.88 11.34 26.67
C THR A 160 13.65 12.25 25.47
N LEU A 161 13.68 13.58 25.67
CA LEU A 161 13.59 14.56 24.59
C LEU A 161 14.79 14.46 23.64
N GLY A 162 16.00 14.27 24.17
CA GLY A 162 17.20 14.02 23.38
C GLY A 162 17.08 12.77 22.52
N ILE A 163 16.63 11.65 23.08
CA ILE A 163 16.39 10.39 22.36
C ILE A 163 15.30 10.59 21.29
N ALA A 164 14.20 11.26 21.62
CA ALA A 164 13.12 11.54 20.67
C ALA A 164 13.59 12.42 19.51
N ALA A 165 14.40 13.45 19.79
CA ALA A 165 15.00 14.30 18.78
C ALA A 165 15.97 13.53 17.88
N LEU A 166 16.84 12.69 18.46
CA LEU A 166 17.77 11.82 17.70
C LEU A 166 17.00 10.82 16.83
N LEU A 167 15.94 10.21 17.36
CA LEU A 167 15.06 9.32 16.61
C LEU A 167 14.37 10.06 15.45
N LEU A 168 13.89 11.28 15.68
CA LEU A 168 13.27 12.10 14.64
C LEU A 168 14.28 12.42 13.52
N VAL A 169 15.50 12.85 13.88
CA VAL A 169 16.57 13.10 12.90
C VAL A 169 16.91 11.83 12.11
N TYR A 170 16.98 10.68 12.78
CA TYR A 170 17.20 9.40 12.13
C TYR A 170 16.07 9.04 11.16
N LEU A 171 14.80 9.21 11.55
CA LEU A 171 13.67 8.94 10.68
C LEU A 171 13.59 9.91 9.49
N ILE A 172 13.97 11.19 9.68
CA ILE A 172 14.12 12.15 8.58
C ILE A 172 15.18 11.66 7.60
N ARG A 173 16.33 11.15 8.10
CA ARG A 173 17.38 10.59 7.25
C ARG A 173 16.89 9.35 6.48
N VAL A 174 16.23 8.40 7.14
CA VAL A 174 15.62 7.23 6.48
C VAL A 174 14.63 7.65 5.40
N ASN A 175 13.80 8.66 5.69
CA ASN A 175 12.86 9.21 4.71
C ASN A 175 13.55 9.81 3.48
N GLN A 176 14.67 10.52 3.68
CA GLN A 176 15.47 11.06 2.57
C GLN A 176 16.09 9.94 1.73
N LEU A 177 16.63 8.91 2.38
CA LEU A 177 17.20 7.73 1.72
C LEU A 177 16.17 7.01 0.86
N LEU A 178 14.96 6.79 1.39
CA LEU A 178 13.86 6.13 0.68
C LEU A 178 13.31 6.94 -0.49
N LYS A 179 13.56 8.25 -0.55
CA LYS A 179 13.21 9.13 -1.68
C LYS A 179 14.28 9.19 -2.77
N GLY A 180 15.46 8.62 -2.53
CA GLY A 180 16.57 8.65 -3.48
C GLY A 180 16.31 7.77 -4.70
N VAL A 181 16.99 8.09 -5.81
CA VAL A 181 17.12 7.20 -6.97
C VAL A 181 18.61 6.84 -7.09
N PRO A 182 18.98 5.56 -7.07
CA PRO A 182 20.39 5.15 -7.14
C PRO A 182 21.08 5.63 -8.42
N ILE A 183 22.37 5.93 -8.35
CA ILE A 183 23.15 6.47 -9.48
C ILE A 183 23.23 5.47 -10.64
N GLU A 184 23.13 4.18 -10.35
CA GLU A 184 23.16 3.08 -11.31
C GLU A 184 22.04 3.19 -12.35
N PHE A 185 20.92 3.86 -12.04
CA PHE A 185 19.85 4.13 -12.99
C PHE A 185 20.25 5.08 -14.12
N ARG A 186 21.31 5.88 -13.94
CA ARG A 186 21.88 6.68 -15.04
C ARG A 186 22.39 5.81 -16.20
N LYS A 187 22.65 4.51 -15.96
CA LYS A 187 23.09 3.54 -16.98
C LYS A 187 21.95 3.03 -17.86
N PHE A 188 20.70 3.29 -17.48
CA PHE A 188 19.51 2.86 -18.22
C PHE A 188 18.69 4.08 -18.66
N PRO A 189 19.24 4.97 -19.51
CA PRO A 189 18.53 6.17 -19.93
C PRO A 189 17.28 5.80 -20.74
N GLY A 190 16.11 6.06 -20.16
CA GLY A 190 14.84 6.09 -20.89
C GLY A 190 14.52 7.50 -21.37
N GLN A 191 13.69 7.61 -22.41
CA GLN A 191 13.11 8.90 -22.78
C GLN A 191 12.06 9.30 -21.71
N PRO A 192 12.16 10.49 -21.08
CA PRO A 192 11.13 10.96 -20.17
C PRO A 192 9.77 11.07 -20.86
N TRP A 193 8.70 10.64 -20.19
CA TRP A 193 7.38 10.67 -20.80
C TRP A 193 6.80 12.08 -20.72
N THR A 194 6.82 12.86 -21.80
CA THR A 194 6.15 14.16 -21.84
C THR A 194 4.69 14.00 -22.26
N SER A 195 3.83 14.95 -21.88
CA SER A 195 2.43 14.93 -22.28
C SER A 195 2.24 14.97 -23.80
N GLU A 196 3.15 15.61 -24.54
CA GLU A 196 3.15 15.61 -26.01
C GLU A 196 3.40 14.22 -26.59
N ILE A 197 4.45 13.54 -26.11
CA ILE A 197 4.79 12.18 -26.56
C ILE A 197 3.65 11.23 -26.24
N LEU A 198 3.09 11.29 -25.03
CA LEU A 198 1.97 10.44 -24.61
C LEU A 198 0.74 10.65 -25.50
N ARG A 199 0.36 11.89 -25.79
CA ARG A 199 -0.76 12.19 -26.68
C ARG A 199 -0.50 11.78 -28.13
N LYS A 200 0.74 11.85 -28.58
CA LYS A 200 1.15 11.36 -29.90
C LYS A 200 0.99 9.84 -29.96
N THR A 201 1.55 9.11 -28.99
CA THR A 201 1.44 7.65 -28.90
C THR A 201 -0.02 7.21 -28.80
N TYR A 202 -0.83 7.87 -27.96
CA TYR A 202 -2.26 7.58 -27.85
C TYR A 202 -3.00 7.72 -29.19
N ARG A 203 -2.77 8.82 -29.94
CA ARG A 203 -3.38 9.00 -31.27
C ARG A 203 -2.92 7.95 -32.27
N GLN A 204 -1.63 7.63 -32.27
CA GLN A 204 -1.09 6.58 -33.14
C GLN A 204 -1.73 5.23 -32.86
N LEU A 205 -1.96 4.87 -31.59
CA LEU A 205 -2.63 3.61 -31.22
C LEU A 205 -4.13 3.61 -31.56
N ASP A 206 -4.78 4.77 -31.50
CA ASP A 206 -6.19 4.93 -31.89
C ASP A 206 -6.37 4.74 -33.41
N GLU A 207 -5.44 5.28 -34.20
CA GLU A 207 -5.40 5.19 -35.67
C GLU A 207 -4.87 3.83 -36.18
N GLN A 208 -3.85 3.28 -35.51
CA GLN A 208 -3.16 2.05 -35.89
C GLN A 208 -3.02 1.12 -34.67
N PRO A 209 -3.99 0.21 -34.47
CA PRO A 209 -3.93 -0.77 -33.40
C PRO A 209 -2.68 -1.65 -33.49
N ILE A 210 -2.18 -2.09 -32.32
CA ILE A 210 -1.02 -2.99 -32.26
C ILE A 210 -1.36 -4.33 -32.92
N ASP A 211 -0.53 -4.75 -33.87
CA ASP A 211 -0.57 -6.10 -34.41
C ASP A 211 0.18 -7.06 -33.48
N TYR A 212 -0.59 -7.89 -32.76
CA TYR A 212 -0.04 -8.93 -31.88
C TYR A 212 0.50 -10.14 -32.63
N THR A 213 0.33 -10.25 -33.95
CA THR A 213 0.59 -11.49 -34.71
C THR A 213 2.01 -11.61 -35.26
N HIS A 214 2.66 -10.50 -35.61
CA HIS A 214 3.94 -10.50 -36.32
C HIS A 214 5.12 -11.15 -35.57
N LYS A 215 5.04 -11.31 -34.23
CA LYS A 215 6.05 -12.02 -33.42
C LYS A 215 5.58 -13.40 -32.94
N LEU A 216 4.38 -13.84 -33.30
CA LEU A 216 3.90 -15.15 -32.89
C LEU A 216 4.62 -16.25 -33.65
N PRO A 217 5.05 -17.33 -32.98
CA PRO A 217 5.53 -18.49 -33.70
C PRO A 217 4.39 -19.11 -34.53
N PRO A 218 4.72 -19.87 -35.61
CA PRO A 218 3.72 -20.49 -36.46
C PRO A 218 2.70 -21.34 -35.69
N ARG A 219 1.51 -21.48 -36.27
CA ARG A 219 0.47 -22.35 -35.72
C ARG A 219 0.98 -23.78 -35.57
N LEU A 220 0.79 -24.35 -34.39
CA LEU A 220 1.01 -25.78 -34.15
C LEU A 220 -0.31 -26.55 -34.20
N LYS A 221 -0.27 -27.79 -34.71
CA LYS A 221 -1.41 -28.72 -34.74
C LYS A 221 -1.57 -29.42 -33.39
N ARG A 222 -2.07 -28.67 -32.39
CA ARG A 222 -2.14 -29.10 -30.99
C ARG A 222 -3.46 -28.68 -30.35
N ARG A 223 -3.79 -29.33 -29.23
CA ARG A 223 -4.83 -28.91 -28.28
C ARG A 223 -4.18 -28.15 -27.12
N TYR A 224 -4.93 -27.23 -26.52
CA TYR A 224 -4.42 -26.32 -25.51
C TYR A 224 -5.36 -26.27 -24.32
N LEU A 225 -4.81 -26.48 -23.11
CA LEU A 225 -5.51 -26.23 -21.87
C LEU A 225 -4.80 -25.11 -21.11
N ILE A 226 -5.51 -24.03 -20.82
CA ILE A 226 -4.98 -22.85 -20.16
C ILE A 226 -5.63 -22.74 -18.78
N THR A 227 -4.86 -23.06 -17.74
CA THR A 227 -5.30 -22.81 -16.36
C THR A 227 -5.03 -21.35 -16.00
N GLY A 228 -6.02 -20.68 -15.41
CA GLY A 228 -5.98 -19.21 -15.25
C GLY A 228 -6.28 -18.47 -16.57
N GLY A 229 -6.89 -19.15 -17.55
CA GLY A 229 -7.12 -18.62 -18.90
C GLY A 229 -8.10 -17.44 -18.97
N ASN A 230 -8.88 -17.17 -17.93
CA ASN A 230 -9.70 -15.96 -17.82
C ASN A 230 -8.97 -14.81 -17.09
N GLY A 231 -7.75 -15.05 -16.61
CA GLY A 231 -6.87 -14.03 -16.03
C GLY A 231 -6.17 -13.17 -17.08
N LEU A 232 -5.26 -12.31 -16.61
CA LEU A 232 -4.54 -11.37 -17.45
C LEU A 232 -3.62 -12.07 -18.47
N VAL A 233 -2.63 -12.84 -18.01
CA VAL A 233 -1.70 -13.54 -18.91
C VAL A 233 -2.40 -14.64 -19.69
N GLY A 234 -3.20 -15.48 -19.01
CA GLY A 234 -3.92 -16.58 -19.65
C GLY A 234 -4.87 -16.13 -20.76
N GLY A 235 -5.57 -15.00 -20.58
CA GLY A 235 -6.43 -14.44 -21.62
C GLY A 235 -5.63 -14.02 -22.86
N PHE A 236 -4.47 -13.39 -22.70
CA PHE A 236 -3.62 -13.06 -23.85
C PHE A 236 -3.04 -14.30 -24.55
N ILE A 237 -2.76 -15.38 -23.82
CA ILE A 237 -2.39 -16.67 -24.44
C ILE A 237 -3.54 -17.18 -25.32
N VAL A 238 -4.78 -17.18 -24.82
CA VAL A 238 -5.95 -17.59 -25.61
C VAL A 238 -6.11 -16.73 -26.86
N LEU A 239 -6.06 -15.40 -26.71
CA LEU A 239 -6.21 -14.46 -27.82
C LEU A 239 -5.13 -14.66 -28.89
N GLN A 240 -3.87 -14.87 -28.49
CA GLN A 240 -2.77 -15.09 -29.44
C GLN A 240 -2.79 -16.47 -30.08
N LEU A 241 -3.25 -17.51 -29.38
CA LEU A 241 -3.49 -18.83 -29.97
C LEU A 241 -4.54 -18.73 -31.09
N LEU A 242 -5.65 -18.04 -30.83
CA LEU A 242 -6.69 -17.76 -31.83
C LEU A 242 -6.13 -16.92 -32.99
N ALA A 243 -5.34 -15.89 -32.69
CA ALA A 243 -4.77 -14.99 -33.69
C ALA A 243 -3.79 -15.69 -34.64
N ARG A 244 -3.02 -16.69 -34.17
CA ARG A 244 -2.22 -17.57 -35.06
C ARG A 244 -3.05 -18.67 -35.75
N GLY A 245 -4.37 -18.58 -35.72
CA GLY A 245 -5.29 -19.46 -36.44
C GLY A 245 -5.63 -20.78 -35.75
N THR A 246 -5.41 -20.90 -34.44
CA THR A 246 -5.85 -22.08 -33.68
C THR A 246 -7.38 -22.07 -33.57
N PRO A 247 -8.10 -23.16 -33.92
CA PRO A 247 -9.55 -23.20 -33.80
C PRO A 247 -10.00 -23.14 -32.33
N PRO A 248 -11.08 -22.42 -31.98
CA PRO A 248 -11.59 -22.33 -30.60
C PRO A 248 -11.82 -23.70 -29.94
N LYS A 249 -12.35 -24.68 -30.70
CA LYS A 249 -12.56 -26.07 -30.23
C LYS A 249 -11.28 -26.82 -29.80
N SER A 250 -10.10 -26.32 -30.16
CA SER A 250 -8.82 -26.87 -29.75
C SER A 250 -8.29 -26.23 -28.46
N ILE A 251 -9.02 -25.28 -27.88
CA ILE A 251 -8.60 -24.47 -26.73
C ILE A 251 -9.63 -24.67 -25.61
N ARG A 252 -9.13 -24.86 -24.39
CA ARG A 252 -9.93 -24.89 -23.17
C ARG A 252 -9.40 -23.93 -22.13
N ILE A 253 -10.30 -23.18 -21.52
CA ILE A 253 -10.02 -22.34 -20.37
C ILE A 253 -10.47 -23.07 -19.11
N VAL A 254 -9.52 -23.27 -18.21
CA VAL A 254 -9.76 -23.85 -16.87
C VAL A 254 -9.52 -22.74 -15.85
N ASP A 255 -10.56 -22.27 -15.21
CA ASP A 255 -10.48 -21.11 -14.32
C ASP A 255 -11.57 -21.17 -13.25
N ILE A 256 -11.38 -20.47 -12.12
CA ILE A 256 -12.35 -20.46 -11.03
C ILE A 256 -13.58 -19.59 -11.37
N ARG A 257 -13.43 -18.67 -12.33
CA ARG A 257 -14.49 -17.76 -12.78
C ARG A 257 -14.43 -17.47 -14.28
N LYS A 258 -15.51 -16.93 -14.84
CA LYS A 258 -15.55 -16.36 -16.20
C LYS A 258 -14.75 -15.05 -16.27
N SER A 259 -14.30 -14.67 -17.46
CA SER A 259 -13.57 -13.43 -17.69
C SER A 259 -14.47 -12.19 -17.57
N GLU A 260 -13.98 -11.18 -16.85
CA GLU A 260 -14.55 -9.82 -16.83
C GLU A 260 -14.02 -8.97 -18.00
N ARG A 261 -13.05 -9.47 -18.77
CA ARG A 261 -12.43 -8.76 -19.89
C ARG A 261 -13.33 -8.83 -21.12
N ASN A 262 -13.58 -7.68 -21.74
CA ASN A 262 -14.48 -7.61 -22.91
C ASN A 262 -13.90 -8.35 -24.14
N ASP A 263 -12.58 -8.33 -24.31
CA ASP A 263 -11.86 -9.01 -25.40
C ASP A 263 -12.03 -10.54 -25.39
N MET A 264 -12.24 -11.13 -24.21
CA MET A 264 -12.49 -12.57 -24.03
C MET A 264 -13.96 -12.97 -24.25
N ASN A 265 -14.87 -12.00 -24.38
CA ASN A 265 -16.32 -12.23 -24.45
C ASN A 265 -16.91 -11.91 -25.83
N ILE A 266 -16.07 -11.77 -26.86
CA ILE A 266 -16.48 -11.48 -28.25
C ILE A 266 -15.75 -12.38 -29.25
N GLY A 267 -16.31 -12.50 -30.47
CA GLY A 267 -15.68 -13.22 -31.58
C GLY A 267 -15.28 -14.66 -31.22
N LEU A 268 -14.18 -15.14 -31.80
CA LEU A 268 -13.68 -16.50 -31.58
C LEU A 268 -13.33 -16.81 -30.11
N ALA A 269 -13.02 -15.79 -29.30
CA ALA A 269 -12.71 -15.98 -27.88
C ALA A 269 -13.95 -16.42 -27.09
N SER A 270 -15.13 -15.89 -27.43
CA SER A 270 -16.40 -16.31 -26.81
C SER A 270 -16.82 -17.75 -27.13
N GLU A 271 -16.24 -18.35 -28.17
CA GLU A 271 -16.46 -19.75 -28.56
C GLU A 271 -15.53 -20.74 -27.84
N VAL A 272 -14.50 -20.25 -27.15
CA VAL A 272 -13.56 -21.10 -26.41
C VAL A 272 -14.25 -21.71 -25.20
N GLU A 273 -14.10 -23.02 -25.02
CA GLU A 273 -14.76 -23.74 -23.95
C GLU A 273 -14.20 -23.32 -22.57
N PHE A 274 -15.09 -22.91 -21.67
CA PHE A 274 -14.77 -22.60 -20.28
C PHE A 274 -15.21 -23.75 -19.34
N ILE A 275 -14.29 -24.18 -18.47
CA ILE A 275 -14.51 -25.20 -17.45
C ILE A 275 -14.21 -24.60 -16.08
N LYS A 276 -15.27 -24.34 -15.30
CA LYS A 276 -15.13 -23.81 -13.94
C LYS A 276 -14.39 -24.81 -13.05
N THR A 277 -13.22 -24.43 -12.54
CA THR A 277 -12.34 -25.33 -11.81
C THR A 277 -11.56 -24.58 -10.74
N ASP A 278 -11.57 -25.12 -9.52
CA ASP A 278 -10.66 -24.72 -8.46
C ASP A 278 -9.42 -25.62 -8.50
N ILE A 279 -8.23 -25.04 -8.71
CA ILE A 279 -7.00 -25.81 -8.83
C ILE A 279 -6.53 -26.43 -7.51
N THR A 280 -7.05 -25.97 -6.38
CA THR A 280 -6.76 -26.56 -5.06
C THR A 280 -7.40 -27.94 -4.89
N SER A 281 -8.48 -28.22 -5.65
CA SER A 281 -9.15 -29.53 -5.67
C SER A 281 -8.57 -30.42 -6.77
N SER A 282 -7.78 -31.43 -6.37
CA SER A 282 -7.21 -32.40 -7.31
C SER A 282 -8.29 -33.13 -8.13
N ALA A 283 -9.45 -33.42 -7.53
CA ALA A 283 -10.59 -34.03 -8.20
C ALA A 283 -11.20 -33.11 -9.27
N ALA A 284 -11.38 -31.82 -8.97
CA ALA A 284 -11.91 -30.85 -9.93
C ALA A 284 -10.96 -30.66 -11.11
N VAL A 285 -9.65 -30.55 -10.83
CA VAL A 285 -8.62 -30.46 -11.88
C VAL A 285 -8.63 -31.70 -12.75
N LYS A 286 -8.64 -32.90 -12.15
CA LYS A 286 -8.72 -34.16 -12.90
C LYS A 286 -9.94 -34.20 -13.82
N ALA A 287 -11.12 -33.88 -13.30
CA ALA A 287 -12.36 -33.84 -14.08
C ALA A 287 -12.29 -32.85 -15.27
N ALA A 288 -11.65 -31.69 -15.08
CA ALA A 288 -11.47 -30.71 -16.15
C ALA A 288 -10.55 -31.23 -17.28
N PHE A 289 -9.49 -31.97 -16.92
CA PHE A 289 -8.56 -32.56 -17.88
C PHE A 289 -9.12 -33.80 -18.59
N GLU A 290 -9.96 -34.60 -17.92
CA GLU A 290 -10.59 -35.81 -18.47
C GLU A 290 -11.80 -35.51 -19.36
N LYS A 291 -12.30 -34.27 -19.38
CA LYS A 291 -13.43 -33.89 -20.22
C LYS A 291 -13.18 -34.29 -21.68
N PRO A 292 -14.08 -35.03 -22.36
CA PRO A 292 -13.85 -35.48 -23.74
C PRO A 292 -13.66 -34.30 -24.69
N TRP A 293 -12.64 -34.35 -25.54
CA TRP A 293 -12.39 -33.35 -26.59
C TRP A 293 -13.29 -33.60 -27.80
N ASP A 294 -13.51 -32.57 -28.61
CA ASP A 294 -14.15 -32.73 -29.92
C ASP A 294 -13.37 -33.75 -30.77
N ALA A 295 -14.09 -34.70 -31.39
CA ALA A 295 -13.50 -35.81 -32.11
C ALA A 295 -12.53 -35.38 -33.23
N THR A 296 -12.74 -34.20 -33.82
CA THR A 296 -11.90 -33.66 -34.90
C THR A 296 -10.54 -33.14 -34.42
N VAL A 297 -10.33 -32.99 -33.11
CA VAL A 297 -9.08 -32.52 -32.51
C VAL A 297 -8.53 -33.46 -31.44
N ALA A 298 -9.32 -34.45 -30.99
CA ALA A 298 -8.98 -35.35 -29.89
C ALA A 298 -7.68 -36.17 -30.11
N TYR A 299 -7.24 -36.36 -31.35
CA TYR A 299 -5.99 -37.05 -31.68
C TYR A 299 -4.73 -36.17 -31.60
N LEU A 300 -4.88 -34.84 -31.49
CA LEU A 300 -3.76 -33.91 -31.50
C LEU A 300 -3.02 -33.92 -30.14
N PRO A 301 -1.68 -33.70 -30.12
CA PRO A 301 -0.92 -33.54 -28.88
C PRO A 301 -1.45 -32.40 -27.99
N LEU A 302 -1.18 -32.47 -26.68
CA LEU A 302 -1.70 -31.52 -25.69
C LEU A 302 -0.58 -30.63 -25.12
N THR A 303 -0.75 -29.32 -25.27
CA THR A 303 0.03 -28.29 -24.55
C THR A 303 -0.79 -27.76 -23.38
N VAL A 304 -0.14 -27.61 -22.22
CA VAL A 304 -0.75 -26.96 -21.05
C VAL A 304 -0.01 -25.66 -20.74
N PHE A 305 -0.76 -24.56 -20.64
CA PHE A 305 -0.28 -23.29 -20.12
C PHE A 305 -0.83 -23.09 -18.71
N HIS A 306 0.05 -22.94 -17.72
CA HIS A 306 -0.33 -22.76 -16.32
C HIS A 306 -0.05 -21.36 -15.80
N THR A 307 -1.10 -20.55 -15.72
CA THR A 307 -1.04 -19.12 -15.34
C THR A 307 -1.81 -18.81 -14.06
N ALA A 308 -2.59 -19.76 -13.53
CA ALA A 308 -3.36 -19.59 -12.31
C ALA A 308 -2.45 -19.42 -11.08
N ALA A 309 -2.66 -18.36 -10.31
CA ALA A 309 -1.96 -18.06 -9.07
C ALA A 309 -2.74 -17.05 -8.21
N VAL A 310 -2.43 -17.00 -6.93
CA VAL A 310 -2.76 -15.87 -6.04
C VAL A 310 -1.52 -15.01 -5.82
N ILE A 311 -1.70 -13.70 -5.95
CA ILE A 311 -0.61 -12.71 -5.92
C ILE A 311 -0.83 -11.75 -4.74
N LEU A 312 -0.24 -12.08 -3.59
CA LEU A 312 -0.26 -11.26 -2.38
C LEU A 312 1.18 -10.99 -1.95
N ALA A 313 1.79 -9.95 -2.53
CA ALA A 313 3.22 -9.66 -2.36
C ALA A 313 3.58 -9.16 -0.95
N SER A 314 2.65 -8.52 -0.25
CA SER A 314 2.91 -7.89 1.05
C SER A 314 2.89 -8.87 2.23
N ASP A 315 2.14 -9.97 2.12
CA ASP A 315 2.03 -11.00 3.17
C ASP A 315 3.38 -11.73 3.35
N ARG A 316 4.05 -11.54 4.49
CA ARG A 316 5.33 -12.22 4.82
C ARG A 316 5.29 -13.14 6.04
N SER A 317 4.22 -13.05 6.83
CA SER A 317 4.05 -13.84 8.05
C SER A 317 3.79 -15.31 7.75
N LYS A 318 4.38 -16.21 8.55
CA LYS A 318 4.16 -17.66 8.43
C LYS A 318 2.69 -18.06 8.57
N TYR A 319 1.92 -17.34 9.37
CA TYR A 319 0.48 -17.59 9.58
C TYR A 319 -0.35 -17.42 8.30
N LEU A 320 0.17 -16.66 7.33
CA LEU A 320 -0.52 -16.33 6.08
C LEU A 320 -0.04 -17.18 4.91
N TYR A 321 0.95 -18.06 5.11
CA TYR A 321 1.52 -18.92 4.07
C TYR A 321 0.60 -20.04 3.58
N PRO A 322 -0.29 -20.66 4.39
CA PRO A 322 -1.11 -21.77 3.92
C PRO A 322 -1.96 -21.45 2.68
N PHE A 323 -2.44 -20.21 2.56
CA PHE A 323 -3.24 -19.79 1.41
C PHE A 323 -2.46 -19.75 0.08
N PRO A 324 -1.36 -18.98 -0.06
CA PRO A 324 -0.53 -19.03 -1.25
C PRO A 324 0.12 -20.41 -1.47
N GLU A 325 0.40 -21.20 -0.44
CA GLU A 325 0.86 -22.58 -0.60
C GLU A 325 -0.19 -23.48 -1.24
N ALA A 326 -1.43 -23.46 -0.73
CA ALA A 326 -2.53 -24.26 -1.26
C ALA A 326 -2.78 -23.98 -2.75
N VAL A 327 -2.74 -22.71 -3.16
CA VAL A 327 -3.02 -22.33 -4.55
C VAL A 327 -1.78 -22.43 -5.44
N ASN A 328 -0.68 -21.75 -5.08
CA ASN A 328 0.48 -21.61 -5.96
C ASN A 328 1.40 -22.83 -5.95
N VAL A 329 1.39 -23.65 -4.89
CA VAL A 329 2.22 -24.86 -4.80
C VAL A 329 1.36 -26.09 -5.05
N LYS A 330 0.39 -26.36 -4.18
CA LYS A 330 -0.46 -27.55 -4.27
C LYS A 330 -1.38 -27.53 -5.49
N GLY A 331 -1.92 -26.36 -5.84
CA GLY A 331 -2.66 -26.19 -7.09
C GLY A 331 -1.80 -26.44 -8.33
N THR A 332 -0.53 -26.00 -8.33
CA THR A 332 0.41 -26.32 -9.41
C THR A 332 0.74 -27.81 -9.48
N GLU A 333 0.96 -28.48 -8.34
CA GLU A 333 1.15 -29.95 -8.29
C GLU A 333 -0.04 -30.70 -8.90
N ASN A 334 -1.27 -30.31 -8.53
CA ASN A 334 -2.50 -30.91 -9.06
C ASN A 334 -2.60 -30.75 -10.58
N VAL A 335 -2.36 -29.53 -11.10
CA VAL A 335 -2.41 -29.23 -12.53
C VAL A 335 -1.31 -29.97 -13.30
N LEU A 336 -0.10 -30.05 -12.74
CA LEU A 336 1.03 -30.75 -13.34
C LEU A 336 0.78 -32.26 -13.42
N ALA A 337 0.24 -32.86 -12.34
CA ALA A 337 -0.12 -34.27 -12.30
C ALA A 337 -1.24 -34.60 -13.30
N ALA A 338 -2.30 -33.78 -13.36
CA ALA A 338 -3.40 -33.96 -14.30
C ALA A 338 -2.97 -33.77 -15.76
N ALA A 339 -2.08 -32.81 -16.02
CA ALA A 339 -1.50 -32.60 -17.35
C ALA A 339 -0.76 -33.85 -17.83
N LYS A 340 0.12 -34.40 -16.98
CA LYS A 340 0.86 -35.63 -17.29
C LYS A 340 -0.09 -36.82 -17.50
N ALA A 341 -1.09 -36.98 -16.64
CA ALA A 341 -2.08 -38.06 -16.76
C ALA A 341 -2.95 -37.95 -18.02
N ALA A 342 -3.26 -36.73 -18.47
CA ALA A 342 -4.00 -36.47 -19.70
C ALA A 342 -3.14 -36.60 -20.98
N GLY A 343 -1.86 -36.98 -20.85
CA GLY A 343 -0.94 -37.16 -21.98
C GLY A 343 -0.43 -35.85 -22.58
N ALA A 344 -0.37 -34.76 -21.80
CA ALA A 344 0.34 -33.56 -22.24
C ALA A 344 1.83 -33.86 -22.40
N ASP A 345 2.43 -33.37 -23.50
CA ASP A 345 3.86 -33.49 -23.79
C ASP A 345 4.61 -32.16 -23.64
N VAL A 346 3.88 -31.05 -23.43
CA VAL A 346 4.42 -29.71 -23.17
C VAL A 346 3.67 -29.02 -22.03
N PHE A 347 4.41 -28.47 -21.07
CA PHE A 347 3.88 -27.70 -19.94
C PHE A 347 4.67 -26.42 -19.71
N SER A 348 4.04 -25.25 -19.92
CA SER A 348 4.69 -23.95 -19.78
C SER A 348 3.95 -23.14 -18.71
N SER A 349 4.63 -22.84 -17.59
CA SER A 349 4.00 -22.15 -16.44
C SER A 349 4.52 -20.73 -16.23
N THR A 350 3.65 -19.81 -15.84
CA THR A 350 4.03 -18.47 -15.43
C THR A 350 4.57 -18.51 -13.99
N SER A 351 5.86 -18.26 -13.84
CA SER A 351 6.56 -18.00 -12.58
C SER A 351 6.59 -16.49 -12.29
N SER A 352 7.58 -15.97 -11.57
CA SER A 352 7.76 -14.54 -11.32
C SER A 352 9.22 -14.19 -11.05
N ALA A 353 9.72 -13.10 -11.61
CA ALA A 353 11.08 -12.64 -11.28
C ALA A 353 11.19 -12.08 -9.84
N SER A 354 10.04 -11.88 -9.15
CA SER A 354 10.02 -11.54 -7.73
C SER A 354 10.70 -12.58 -6.82
N ILE A 355 10.87 -13.82 -7.30
CA ILE A 355 11.67 -14.86 -6.65
C ILE A 355 13.10 -14.37 -6.34
N GLY A 356 13.68 -13.57 -7.23
CA GLY A 356 15.04 -13.04 -7.09
C GLY A 356 15.16 -11.84 -6.14
N ILE A 357 14.05 -11.22 -5.74
CA ILE A 357 14.06 -10.01 -4.90
C ILE A 357 14.53 -10.37 -3.49
N ARG A 358 15.63 -9.75 -3.08
CA ARG A 358 16.11 -9.78 -1.70
C ARG A 358 15.38 -8.73 -0.88
N ARG A 359 15.20 -9.02 0.41
CA ARG A 359 14.61 -8.07 1.36
C ARG A 359 15.39 -6.77 1.40
N VAL A 360 14.65 -5.68 1.38
CA VAL A 360 15.19 -4.34 1.60
C VAL A 360 15.21 -4.04 3.09
N ASP A 361 16.35 -3.54 3.56
CA ASP A 361 16.48 -3.00 4.90
C ASP A 361 16.51 -1.46 4.83
N PRO A 362 15.41 -0.79 5.22
CA PRO A 362 15.32 0.67 5.22
C PRO A 362 16.05 1.31 6.42
N PHE A 363 16.32 0.57 7.50
CA PHE A 363 16.83 1.11 8.76
C PHE A 363 18.35 0.99 8.86
N VAL A 364 19.04 1.79 8.06
CA VAL A 364 20.51 1.79 7.95
C VAL A 364 21.15 2.98 8.69
N PHE A 365 22.28 2.72 9.36
CA PHE A 365 23.12 3.77 9.96
C PHE A 365 24.26 4.13 9.00
N TRP A 366 24.48 5.43 8.78
CA TRP A 366 25.64 5.94 8.00
C TRP A 366 25.76 5.38 6.57
N ALA A 367 24.65 5.09 5.90
CA ALA A 367 24.63 4.62 4.52
C ALA A 367 24.16 5.71 3.54
N GLU A 368 24.59 5.61 2.27
CA GLU A 368 24.14 6.46 1.16
C GLU A 368 22.78 6.04 0.59
N GLN A 369 22.41 4.77 0.76
CA GLN A 369 21.13 4.20 0.34
C GLN A 369 20.74 3.01 1.22
N PRO A 370 19.45 2.62 1.25
CA PRO A 370 19.00 1.40 1.94
C PRO A 370 19.68 0.15 1.39
N THR A 371 19.81 -0.89 2.21
CA THR A 371 20.38 -2.16 1.75
C THR A 371 19.45 -2.83 0.75
N ASN A 372 20.00 -3.32 -0.37
CA ASN A 372 19.26 -3.93 -1.49
C ASN A 372 18.21 -3.01 -2.15
N PHE A 373 18.35 -1.68 -2.03
CA PHE A 373 17.38 -0.73 -2.56
C PHE A 373 17.23 -0.74 -4.09
N TRP A 374 18.22 -1.28 -4.80
CA TRP A 374 18.08 -1.62 -6.22
C TRP A 374 18.62 -3.01 -6.52
N GLN A 375 17.98 -3.71 -7.45
CA GLN A 375 18.31 -5.11 -7.75
C GLN A 375 18.09 -5.43 -9.23
N LEU A 376 18.92 -6.34 -9.75
CA LEU A 376 18.72 -6.97 -11.06
C LEU A 376 17.95 -8.28 -10.86
N LEU A 377 16.95 -8.51 -11.71
CA LEU A 377 16.10 -9.70 -11.71
C LEU A 377 16.46 -10.55 -12.94
N ASP A 378 17.08 -11.70 -12.69
CA ASP A 378 17.48 -12.68 -13.69
C ASP A 378 17.21 -14.11 -13.18
N GLU A 379 17.75 -15.13 -13.83
CA GLU A 379 17.55 -16.55 -13.51
C GLU A 379 18.69 -17.17 -12.70
N ARG A 380 19.71 -16.41 -12.25
CA ARG A 380 20.91 -16.99 -11.62
C ARG A 380 20.61 -17.69 -10.29
N ASP A 381 19.56 -17.29 -9.59
CA ASP A 381 19.11 -17.98 -8.37
C ASP A 381 18.64 -19.41 -8.68
N PHE A 382 18.21 -19.70 -9.91
CA PHE A 382 17.76 -21.04 -10.29
C PHE A 382 18.90 -22.06 -10.25
N ALA A 383 20.15 -21.65 -10.50
CA ALA A 383 21.30 -22.55 -10.39
C ALA A 383 21.69 -22.88 -8.93
N GLN A 384 21.09 -22.20 -7.94
CA GLN A 384 21.38 -22.37 -6.52
C GLN A 384 20.30 -23.21 -5.83
N PRO A 385 20.56 -23.80 -4.65
CA PRO A 385 19.53 -24.44 -3.84
C PRO A 385 18.35 -23.50 -3.58
N LEU A 386 17.14 -24.06 -3.52
CA LEU A 386 15.95 -23.29 -3.16
C LEU A 386 16.11 -22.74 -1.74
N LYS A 387 15.97 -21.42 -1.61
CA LYS A 387 16.10 -20.74 -0.31
C LYS A 387 14.94 -21.12 0.62
N PRO A 388 15.16 -21.13 1.94
CA PRO A 388 14.08 -21.18 2.92
C PRO A 388 13.06 -20.04 2.73
N ARG A 389 11.80 -20.28 3.10
CA ARG A 389 10.70 -19.30 3.00
C ARG A 389 11.05 -17.98 3.70
N GLU A 390 11.73 -18.08 4.84
CA GLU A 390 12.12 -16.97 5.70
C GLU A 390 13.17 -16.05 5.08
N GLU A 391 13.77 -16.40 3.95
CA GLU A 391 14.73 -15.54 3.25
C GLU A 391 14.06 -14.69 2.15
N PHE A 392 12.90 -15.11 1.66
CA PHE A 392 12.11 -14.33 0.70
C PHE A 392 11.47 -13.12 1.34
N PHE A 393 11.26 -12.03 0.59
CA PHE A 393 10.62 -10.83 1.14
C PHE A 393 9.14 -11.04 1.53
N GLY A 394 8.47 -12.02 0.94
CA GLY A 394 7.07 -12.36 1.22
C GLY A 394 6.75 -13.82 0.90
N ASN A 395 5.52 -14.22 1.21
CA ASN A 395 5.01 -15.57 0.96
C ASN A 395 4.77 -15.84 -0.53
N TYR A 396 4.36 -14.82 -1.30
CA TYR A 396 4.17 -14.94 -2.74
C TYR A 396 5.44 -15.42 -3.48
N PRO A 397 6.59 -14.73 -3.42
CA PRO A 397 7.82 -15.19 -4.10
C PRO A 397 8.28 -16.56 -3.59
N ALA A 398 8.14 -16.88 -2.30
CA ALA A 398 8.48 -18.19 -1.76
C ALA A 398 7.62 -19.32 -2.37
N SER A 399 6.30 -19.10 -2.47
CA SER A 399 5.38 -20.06 -3.08
C SER A 399 5.66 -20.25 -4.58
N LYS A 400 5.95 -19.16 -5.32
CA LYS A 400 6.30 -19.23 -6.74
C LYS A 400 7.64 -19.91 -6.99
N ALA A 401 8.64 -19.68 -6.13
CA ALA A 401 9.93 -20.35 -6.22
C ALA A 401 9.78 -21.86 -6.04
N THR A 402 8.98 -22.28 -5.06
CA THR A 402 8.69 -23.70 -4.81
C THR A 402 7.97 -24.33 -6.01
N ALA A 403 6.93 -23.68 -6.51
CA ALA A 403 6.17 -24.13 -7.69
C ALA A 403 7.05 -24.24 -8.94
N GLU A 404 7.95 -23.28 -9.16
CA GLU A 404 8.88 -23.28 -10.27
C GLU A 404 9.83 -24.49 -10.21
N ARG A 405 10.37 -24.82 -9.03
CA ARG A 405 11.20 -26.02 -8.86
C ARG A 405 10.43 -27.28 -9.21
N ILE A 406 9.19 -27.39 -8.76
CA ILE A 406 8.33 -28.55 -9.04
C ILE A 406 8.10 -28.69 -10.55
N VAL A 407 7.72 -27.60 -11.23
CA VAL A 407 7.47 -27.61 -12.68
C VAL A 407 8.73 -27.98 -13.45
N CYS A 408 9.84 -27.30 -13.20
CA CYS A 408 11.10 -27.54 -13.91
C CYS A 408 11.68 -28.93 -13.64
N ALA A 409 11.55 -29.46 -12.42
CA ALA A 409 12.02 -30.80 -12.07
C ALA A 409 11.18 -31.92 -12.69
N ALA A 410 9.93 -31.64 -13.09
CA ALA A 410 9.08 -32.60 -13.79
C ALA A 410 9.44 -32.78 -15.28
N ASN A 411 10.42 -32.03 -15.79
CA ASN A 411 10.90 -32.15 -17.15
C ASN A 411 11.46 -33.55 -17.42
N CYS A 412 10.91 -34.23 -18.42
CA CYS A 412 11.45 -35.49 -18.92
C CYS A 412 11.16 -35.65 -20.42
N GLU A 413 11.65 -36.72 -21.03
CA GLU A 413 11.56 -36.94 -22.49
C GLU A 413 10.12 -36.87 -23.03
N SER A 414 9.17 -37.46 -22.32
CA SER A 414 7.76 -37.46 -22.71
C SER A 414 6.94 -36.27 -22.19
N PHE A 415 7.52 -35.44 -21.33
CA PHE A 415 6.82 -34.30 -20.71
C PHE A 415 7.78 -33.14 -20.50
N ARG A 416 7.84 -32.25 -21.49
CA ARG A 416 8.78 -31.14 -21.52
C ARG A 416 8.19 -29.94 -20.82
N THR A 417 8.91 -29.43 -19.83
CA THR A 417 8.39 -28.38 -18.93
C THR A 417 9.33 -27.20 -18.81
N GLY A 418 8.84 -26.08 -18.30
CA GLY A 418 9.65 -24.93 -17.93
C GLY A 418 8.77 -23.74 -17.56
N THR A 419 9.39 -22.60 -17.26
CA THR A 419 8.64 -21.44 -16.78
C THR A 419 9.06 -20.11 -17.39
N ILE A 420 8.12 -19.16 -17.41
CA ILE A 420 8.36 -17.76 -17.79
C ILE A 420 8.24 -16.91 -16.52
N ARG A 421 9.22 -16.06 -16.25
CA ARG A 421 9.28 -15.09 -15.14
C ARG A 421 9.01 -13.68 -15.68
N PRO A 422 7.77 -13.18 -15.65
CA PRO A 422 7.53 -11.75 -15.85
C PRO A 422 8.37 -10.94 -14.86
N ALA A 423 9.07 -9.91 -15.33
CA ALA A 423 10.04 -9.14 -14.55
C ALA A 423 9.40 -8.43 -13.34
N ASN A 424 8.63 -7.37 -13.59
CA ASN A 424 7.84 -6.68 -12.55
C ASN A 424 6.38 -6.57 -13.00
N GLY A 425 5.63 -5.60 -12.45
CA GLY A 425 4.19 -5.43 -12.62
C GLY A 425 3.70 -5.82 -14.01
N VAL A 426 2.91 -6.90 -14.06
CA VAL A 426 2.26 -7.34 -15.29
C VAL A 426 1.01 -6.50 -15.48
N TYR A 427 0.85 -5.96 -16.69
CA TYR A 427 -0.25 -5.05 -17.01
C TYR A 427 -0.81 -5.30 -18.41
N GLY A 428 -1.84 -4.55 -18.80
CA GLY A 428 -2.42 -4.60 -20.14
C GLY A 428 -3.93 -4.83 -20.16
N ASN A 429 -4.59 -4.70 -19.02
CA ASN A 429 -6.04 -4.70 -18.92
C ASN A 429 -6.48 -4.06 -17.59
N PRO A 430 -7.58 -3.28 -17.54
CA PRO A 430 -8.06 -2.64 -16.32
C PRO A 430 -8.30 -3.53 -15.08
N THR A 431 -8.28 -4.85 -15.23
CA THR A 431 -8.27 -5.83 -14.13
C THR A 431 -6.91 -5.97 -13.42
N ASP A 432 -5.84 -5.33 -13.92
CA ASP A 432 -4.51 -5.39 -13.32
C ASP A 432 -4.30 -4.37 -12.18
N ASN A 433 -3.29 -4.62 -11.34
CA ASN A 433 -2.96 -3.74 -10.21
C ASN A 433 -2.02 -2.59 -10.60
N THR A 434 -1.40 -2.66 -11.78
CA THR A 434 -0.30 -1.78 -12.17
C THR A 434 -0.86 -0.47 -12.74
N VAL A 435 -1.74 -0.57 -13.73
CA VAL A 435 -2.35 0.55 -14.45
C VAL A 435 -3.84 0.63 -14.11
N GLY A 436 -4.53 -0.52 -14.07
CA GLY A 436 -5.95 -0.62 -13.77
C GLY A 436 -6.36 -0.06 -12.39
N ASP A 437 -5.67 -0.46 -11.32
CA ASP A 437 -5.98 0.06 -9.96
C ASP A 437 -5.84 1.59 -9.86
N PRO A 438 -4.73 2.23 -10.28
CA PRO A 438 -4.66 3.68 -10.34
C PRO A 438 -5.74 4.33 -11.22
N LEU A 439 -6.06 3.77 -12.40
CA LEU A 439 -7.11 4.29 -13.29
C LEU A 439 -8.48 4.35 -12.63
N SER A 440 -8.78 3.38 -11.78
CA SER A 440 -10.05 3.30 -11.04
C SER A 440 -10.20 4.41 -9.97
N LYS A 441 -9.11 5.10 -9.58
CA LYS A 441 -9.07 6.05 -8.45
C LYS A 441 -8.90 7.50 -8.90
N SER A 442 -9.65 8.44 -8.32
CA SER A 442 -9.50 9.88 -8.62
C SER A 442 -8.30 10.51 -7.92
N ILE A 443 -7.99 9.97 -6.74
CA ILE A 443 -6.89 10.36 -5.89
C ILE A 443 -6.13 9.09 -5.55
N PHE A 444 -4.84 9.04 -5.90
CA PHE A 444 -3.99 7.88 -5.69
C PHE A 444 -2.88 8.19 -4.68
N PRO A 445 -2.96 7.71 -3.43
CA PRO A 445 -1.87 7.86 -2.48
C PRO A 445 -0.71 6.94 -2.87
N THR A 446 0.50 7.48 -2.89
CA THR A 446 1.73 6.76 -3.26
C THR A 446 2.93 7.30 -2.49
N TRP A 447 3.96 6.50 -2.28
CA TRP A 447 5.26 6.94 -1.75
C TRP A 447 6.41 6.61 -2.70
N VAL A 448 6.09 6.14 -3.91
CA VAL A 448 7.06 5.56 -4.86
C VAL A 448 7.07 6.17 -6.26
N PRO A 449 6.71 7.45 -6.49
CA PRO A 449 6.72 7.99 -7.86
C PRO A 449 8.12 7.91 -8.52
N HIS A 450 9.19 8.00 -7.72
CA HIS A 450 10.57 7.94 -8.18
C HIS A 450 11.11 6.52 -8.40
N ILE A 451 10.37 5.49 -7.99
CA ILE A 451 10.81 4.10 -8.13
C ILE A 451 10.79 3.69 -9.59
N VAL A 452 11.87 3.03 -10.03
CA VAL A 452 12.12 2.67 -11.44
C VAL A 452 12.09 1.16 -11.60
N GLN A 453 11.26 0.66 -12.52
CA GLN A 453 11.09 -0.77 -12.76
C GLN A 453 10.97 -1.13 -14.25
N SER A 454 11.37 -2.35 -14.58
CA SER A 454 11.07 -3.00 -15.85
C SER A 454 9.69 -3.65 -15.80
N PHE A 455 8.68 -3.02 -16.42
CA PHE A 455 7.32 -3.57 -16.52
C PHE A 455 7.20 -4.53 -17.70
N VAL A 456 6.13 -5.34 -17.70
CA VAL A 456 5.86 -6.23 -18.82
C VAL A 456 4.37 -6.34 -19.12
N HIS A 457 4.02 -6.10 -20.39
CA HIS A 457 2.67 -6.28 -20.87
C HIS A 457 2.32 -7.77 -20.93
N ALA A 458 1.10 -8.14 -20.57
CA ALA A 458 0.67 -9.53 -20.55
C ALA A 458 0.68 -10.21 -21.94
N ALA A 459 0.47 -9.44 -23.01
CA ALA A 459 0.68 -9.92 -24.39
C ALA A 459 2.14 -10.31 -24.67
N ASN A 460 3.12 -9.60 -24.10
CA ASN A 460 4.54 -9.95 -24.22
C ASN A 460 4.86 -11.23 -23.43
N VAL A 461 4.26 -11.40 -22.24
CA VAL A 461 4.36 -12.66 -21.48
C VAL A 461 3.75 -13.83 -22.27
N ALA A 462 2.61 -13.62 -22.93
CA ALA A 462 1.98 -14.64 -23.78
C ALA A 462 2.86 -15.02 -24.99
N VAL A 463 3.49 -14.04 -25.66
CA VAL A 463 4.46 -14.28 -26.74
C VAL A 463 5.61 -15.17 -26.24
N ALA A 464 6.15 -14.89 -25.05
CA ALA A 464 7.19 -15.72 -24.46
C ALA A 464 6.74 -17.16 -24.20
N HIS A 465 5.51 -17.36 -23.70
CA HIS A 465 4.93 -18.70 -23.52
C HIS A 465 4.80 -19.46 -24.84
N LEU A 466 4.36 -18.80 -25.91
CA LEU A 466 4.21 -19.41 -27.22
C LEU A 466 5.56 -19.76 -27.88
N HIS A 467 6.58 -18.91 -27.73
CA HIS A 467 7.95 -19.23 -28.17
C HIS A 467 8.58 -20.36 -27.36
N HIS A 468 8.30 -20.40 -26.05
CA HIS A 468 8.72 -21.50 -25.20
C HIS A 468 8.06 -22.81 -25.64
N GLU A 469 6.74 -22.82 -25.89
CA GLU A 469 6.07 -23.99 -26.47
C GLU A 469 6.73 -24.43 -27.79
N ALA A 470 6.90 -23.51 -28.74
CA ALA A 470 7.50 -23.83 -30.04
C ALA A 470 8.89 -24.46 -29.88
N SER A 471 9.71 -23.91 -28.97
CA SER A 471 11.05 -24.44 -28.67
C SER A 471 11.00 -25.85 -28.06
N LEU A 472 10.10 -26.09 -27.10
CA LEU A 472 9.95 -27.42 -26.47
C LEU A 472 9.41 -28.47 -27.45
N VAL A 473 8.52 -28.08 -28.37
CA VAL A 473 8.02 -28.98 -29.42
C VAL A 473 9.14 -29.37 -30.38
N SER A 474 9.98 -28.41 -30.80
CA SER A 474 11.04 -28.63 -31.78
C SER A 474 12.30 -29.29 -31.23
N GLY A 475 12.66 -29.05 -29.95
CA GLY A 475 13.96 -29.41 -29.39
C GLY A 475 14.07 -30.80 -28.76
N GLY A 476 12.97 -31.55 -28.60
CA GLY A 476 12.99 -32.84 -27.90
C GLY A 476 13.32 -32.73 -26.41
N SER A 477 13.76 -33.84 -25.79
CA SER A 477 14.06 -33.95 -24.35
C SER A 477 15.27 -33.15 -23.90
N ASP A 478 16.26 -33.01 -24.78
CA ASP A 478 17.56 -32.38 -24.52
C ASP A 478 17.57 -30.90 -24.93
N SER A 479 16.38 -30.35 -25.17
CA SER A 479 16.20 -28.93 -25.46
C SER A 479 16.80 -28.10 -24.32
N PRO A 480 17.79 -27.22 -24.58
CA PRO A 480 18.37 -26.37 -23.54
C PRO A 480 17.37 -25.37 -22.92
N GLN A 481 16.20 -25.21 -23.52
CA GLN A 481 15.09 -24.41 -23.02
C GLN A 481 14.22 -25.16 -22.00
N ALA A 482 14.29 -26.50 -21.98
CA ALA A 482 13.49 -27.32 -21.08
C ALA A 482 14.06 -27.35 -19.66
N GLY A 483 13.19 -27.56 -18.67
CA GLY A 483 13.56 -27.71 -17.26
C GLY A 483 14.11 -26.45 -16.60
N ARG A 484 13.87 -25.25 -17.15
CA ARG A 484 14.40 -24.00 -16.60
C ARG A 484 13.45 -22.79 -16.76
N PRO A 485 13.69 -21.70 -16.00
CA PRO A 485 12.97 -20.43 -16.18
C PRO A 485 13.61 -19.52 -17.23
N PHE A 486 12.82 -18.55 -17.72
CA PHE A 486 13.23 -17.40 -18.53
C PHE A 486 12.57 -16.10 -18.06
N VAL A 487 13.34 -15.05 -17.78
CA VAL A 487 12.86 -13.70 -17.44
C VAL A 487 12.47 -12.95 -18.70
N VAL A 488 11.34 -12.24 -18.66
CA VAL A 488 10.85 -11.42 -19.76
C VAL A 488 10.40 -10.04 -19.30
N THR A 489 10.69 -9.03 -20.13
CA THR A 489 10.29 -7.63 -19.94
C THR A 489 9.86 -7.02 -21.27
N ASP A 490 9.19 -5.87 -21.24
CA ASP A 490 8.93 -5.08 -22.44
C ASP A 490 10.24 -4.65 -23.13
N PRO A 491 10.25 -4.45 -24.46
CA PRO A 491 11.42 -4.09 -25.24
C PRO A 491 11.78 -2.59 -25.13
N ASN A 492 11.96 -2.10 -23.91
CA ASN A 492 12.40 -0.73 -23.62
C ASN A 492 13.19 -0.64 -22.30
N PRO A 493 13.92 0.45 -22.07
CA PRO A 493 14.47 0.77 -20.76
C PRO A 493 13.37 0.82 -19.68
N PRO A 494 13.71 0.55 -18.40
CA PRO A 494 12.79 0.67 -17.29
C PRO A 494 12.25 2.10 -17.15
N ILE A 495 11.04 2.24 -16.61
CA ILE A 495 10.38 3.54 -16.39
C ILE A 495 10.14 3.78 -14.91
N SER A 496 9.89 5.03 -14.55
CA SER A 496 9.45 5.38 -13.20
C SER A 496 7.94 5.21 -13.02
N TYR A 497 7.47 5.09 -11.78
CA TYR A 497 6.04 5.21 -11.50
C TYR A 497 5.49 6.61 -11.81
N ASP A 498 6.30 7.67 -11.75
CA ASP A 498 5.90 9.03 -12.18
C ASP A 498 5.54 9.06 -13.66
N ASP A 499 6.27 8.34 -14.52
CA ASP A 499 5.94 8.20 -15.95
C ASP A 499 4.55 7.57 -16.13
N LEU A 500 4.25 6.49 -15.41
CA LEU A 500 2.92 5.86 -15.39
C LEU A 500 1.84 6.84 -14.89
N TYR A 501 2.06 7.50 -13.76
CA TYR A 501 1.09 8.45 -13.19
C TYR A 501 0.81 9.61 -14.14
N ARG A 502 1.84 10.07 -14.86
CA ARG A 502 1.72 11.11 -15.88
C ARG A 502 0.98 10.64 -17.11
N ALA A 503 1.13 9.38 -17.53
CA ALA A 503 0.30 8.79 -18.58
C ALA A 503 -1.18 8.82 -18.20
N ILE A 504 -1.51 8.37 -16.98
CA ILE A 504 -2.89 8.38 -16.49
C ILE A 504 -3.43 9.82 -16.40
N SER A 505 -2.69 10.74 -15.78
CA SER A 505 -3.13 12.13 -15.63
C SER A 505 -3.29 12.86 -16.98
N THR A 506 -2.52 12.47 -17.99
CA THR A 506 -2.54 13.11 -19.31
C THR A 506 -3.62 12.54 -20.22
N LEU A 507 -3.82 11.22 -20.20
CA LEU A 507 -4.58 10.48 -21.21
C LEU A 507 -5.96 10.01 -20.73
N SER A 508 -6.17 9.82 -19.42
CA SER A 508 -7.46 9.35 -18.92
C SER A 508 -8.56 10.41 -19.13
N ILE A 509 -9.76 9.97 -19.51
CA ILE A 509 -10.95 10.84 -19.54
C ILE A 509 -11.41 11.25 -18.13
N HIS A 510 -10.91 10.59 -17.09
CA HIS A 510 -11.27 10.86 -15.71
C HIS A 510 -10.16 11.62 -14.98
N PRO A 511 -10.50 12.54 -14.05
CA PRO A 511 -9.49 13.25 -13.26
C PRO A 511 -8.63 12.28 -12.44
N PHE A 512 -7.32 12.46 -12.48
CA PHE A 512 -6.39 11.66 -11.69
C PHE A 512 -5.33 12.58 -11.07
N ARG A 513 -5.12 12.45 -9.76
CA ARG A 513 -4.04 13.12 -9.04
C ARG A 513 -3.39 12.19 -8.04
N VAL A 514 -2.07 12.31 -7.90
CA VAL A 514 -1.31 11.59 -6.89
C VAL A 514 -1.20 12.40 -5.60
N ILE A 515 -1.22 11.72 -4.46
CA ILE A 515 -0.80 12.29 -3.17
C ILE A 515 0.47 11.56 -2.76
N VAL A 516 1.59 12.28 -2.73
CA VAL A 516 2.89 11.71 -2.36
C VAL A 516 3.04 11.73 -0.84
N LEU A 517 3.04 10.55 -0.23
CA LEU A 517 3.22 10.36 1.21
C LEU A 517 4.71 10.22 1.54
N PRO A 518 5.18 10.71 2.70
CA PRO A 518 6.54 10.44 3.17
C PRO A 518 6.76 8.92 3.31
N PRO A 519 7.75 8.31 2.62
CA PRO A 519 7.99 6.87 2.69
C PRO A 519 8.16 6.34 4.11
N VAL A 520 8.82 7.09 5.01
CA VAL A 520 9.01 6.66 6.40
C VAL A 520 7.69 6.55 7.16
N LEU A 521 6.73 7.43 6.89
CA LEU A 521 5.41 7.38 7.52
C LEU A 521 4.68 6.10 7.09
N VAL A 522 4.71 5.81 5.78
CA VAL A 522 4.11 4.59 5.22
C VAL A 522 4.79 3.34 5.77
N LEU A 523 6.12 3.37 5.94
CA LEU A 523 6.91 2.28 6.52
C LEU A 523 6.48 1.98 7.96
N LEU A 524 6.42 3.01 8.81
CA LEU A 524 6.00 2.87 10.20
C LEU A 524 4.56 2.35 10.30
N LEU A 525 3.64 2.92 9.50
CA LEU A 525 2.25 2.45 9.42
C LEU A 525 2.16 0.99 8.97
N SER A 526 3.02 0.55 8.04
CA SER A 526 3.02 -0.85 7.58
C SER A 526 3.37 -1.84 8.69
N HIS A 527 4.30 -1.49 9.59
CA HIS A 527 4.61 -2.30 10.77
C HIS A 527 3.46 -2.32 11.77
N ILE A 528 2.80 -1.17 11.99
CA ILE A 528 1.64 -1.07 12.88
C ILE A 528 0.47 -1.92 12.37
N PHE A 529 0.14 -1.81 11.08
CA PHE A 529 -0.97 -2.57 10.49
C PHE A 529 -0.66 -4.05 10.38
N GLU A 530 0.57 -4.45 10.04
CA GLU A 530 0.96 -5.86 10.11
C GLU A 530 0.84 -6.40 11.54
N TRP A 531 1.33 -5.66 12.54
CA TRP A 531 1.22 -6.08 13.94
C TRP A 531 -0.24 -6.28 14.35
N TYR A 532 -1.12 -5.30 14.05
CA TYR A 532 -2.55 -5.37 14.34
C TYR A 532 -3.23 -6.52 13.58
N PHE A 533 -2.93 -6.67 12.29
CA PHE A 533 -3.49 -7.73 11.44
C PHE A 533 -3.13 -9.13 11.94
N LEU A 534 -1.93 -9.27 12.54
CA LEU A 534 -1.46 -10.55 13.09
C LEU A 534 -1.93 -10.83 14.51
N LEU A 535 -2.55 -9.87 15.22
CA LEU A 535 -3.03 -10.07 16.59
C LEU A 535 -3.99 -11.27 16.72
N PRO A 536 -5.01 -11.46 15.88
CA PRO A 536 -5.91 -12.62 15.98
C PRO A 536 -5.20 -13.96 15.78
N TYR A 537 -4.13 -14.01 14.99
CA TYR A 537 -3.35 -15.22 14.77
C TYR A 537 -2.40 -15.55 15.92
N ARG A 538 -1.94 -14.52 16.66
CA ARG A 538 -1.09 -14.68 17.85
C ARG A 538 -1.92 -14.94 19.11
N PHE A 539 -3.09 -14.31 19.19
CA PHE A 539 -4.02 -14.37 20.33
C PHE A 539 -5.45 -14.60 19.83
N PRO A 540 -5.87 -15.87 19.61
CA PRO A 540 -7.17 -16.20 19.02
C PRO A 540 -8.38 -15.59 19.74
N ALA A 541 -8.31 -15.41 21.07
CA ALA A 541 -9.36 -14.77 21.86
C ALA A 541 -9.66 -13.33 21.40
N LEU A 542 -8.63 -12.58 20.97
CA LEU A 542 -8.80 -11.21 20.47
C LEU A 542 -9.48 -11.16 19.11
N GLY A 543 -9.42 -12.25 18.32
CA GLY A 543 -10.05 -12.32 17.01
C GLY A 543 -11.57 -12.22 17.03
N ARG A 544 -12.21 -12.49 18.18
CA ARG A 544 -13.67 -12.35 18.39
C ARG A 544 -14.09 -10.91 18.69
N ILE A 545 -13.16 -10.07 19.13
CA ILE A 545 -13.43 -8.71 19.66
C ILE A 545 -12.89 -7.65 18.70
N LEU A 546 -11.71 -7.87 18.12
CA LEU A 546 -11.05 -6.88 17.28
C LEU A 546 -11.67 -6.81 15.88
N PRO A 547 -12.00 -5.61 15.38
CA PRO A 547 -12.49 -5.45 14.02
C PRO A 547 -11.41 -5.83 13.01
N ARG A 548 -11.81 -6.61 11.99
CA ARG A 548 -10.92 -6.97 10.87
C ARG A 548 -10.61 -5.75 10.01
N LEU A 549 -9.34 -5.59 9.63
CA LEU A 549 -8.94 -4.60 8.63
C LEU A 549 -9.59 -4.95 7.27
N LYS A 550 -10.21 -3.96 6.63
CA LYS A 550 -10.90 -4.09 5.33
C LYS A 550 -10.27 -3.16 4.30
N GLY A 551 -10.41 -3.51 3.02
CA GLY A 551 -9.87 -2.71 1.91
C GLY A 551 -8.34 -2.67 1.87
N ASP A 552 -7.78 -1.72 1.13
CA ASP A 552 -6.35 -1.67 0.77
C ASP A 552 -5.40 -1.62 1.99
N ILE A 553 -5.85 -1.08 3.13
CA ILE A 553 -5.01 -0.92 4.33
C ILE A 553 -4.46 -2.24 4.88
N ARG A 554 -5.17 -3.35 4.67
CA ARG A 554 -4.71 -4.68 5.13
C ARG A 554 -3.48 -5.19 4.38
N HIS A 555 -3.27 -4.66 3.18
CA HIS A 555 -2.16 -5.03 2.29
C HIS A 555 -0.93 -4.13 2.55
N LEU A 556 -1.08 -3.08 3.38
CA LEU A 556 0.04 -2.25 3.82
C LEU A 556 0.84 -2.97 4.91
N GLN A 557 1.78 -3.82 4.48
CA GLN A 557 2.70 -4.56 5.35
C GLN A 557 4.15 -4.33 4.89
N PRO A 558 5.15 -4.55 5.77
CA PRO A 558 6.56 -4.25 5.46
C PRO A 558 7.11 -5.00 4.24
N GLY A 559 6.57 -6.17 3.91
CA GLY A 559 6.95 -6.92 2.70
C GLY A 559 6.81 -6.10 1.42
N LEU A 560 5.86 -5.16 1.38
CA LEU A 560 5.62 -4.29 0.22
C LEU A 560 6.83 -3.39 -0.09
N PHE A 561 7.62 -3.00 0.91
CA PHE A 561 8.80 -2.17 0.71
C PHE A 561 9.89 -2.85 -0.10
N SER A 562 9.91 -4.18 -0.21
CA SER A 562 10.93 -4.89 -1.02
C SER A 562 10.54 -5.02 -2.49
N ILE A 563 9.24 -5.06 -2.81
CA ILE A 563 8.76 -5.07 -4.21
C ILE A 563 8.53 -3.67 -4.76
N CYS A 564 8.36 -2.68 -3.88
CA CYS A 564 8.25 -1.26 -4.22
C CYS A 564 9.62 -0.54 -4.17
N THR A 565 10.66 -1.20 -4.66
CA THR A 565 12.02 -0.64 -4.84
C THR A 565 12.43 -0.67 -6.30
N HIS A 566 13.65 -0.24 -6.60
CA HIS A 566 14.09 -0.18 -7.97
C HIS A 566 14.52 -1.56 -8.50
N LEU A 567 13.82 -2.08 -9.52
CA LEU A 567 13.94 -3.48 -9.94
C LEU A 567 14.05 -3.60 -11.46
N ILE A 568 15.18 -4.09 -11.95
CA ILE A 568 15.47 -4.18 -13.39
C ILE A 568 15.45 -5.62 -13.86
N GLY A 569 14.55 -5.93 -14.79
CA GLY A 569 14.48 -7.24 -15.44
C GLY A 569 15.58 -7.42 -16.47
N ILE A 570 16.25 -8.56 -16.46
CA ILE A 570 17.26 -8.95 -17.44
C ILE A 570 16.74 -10.13 -18.25
N ASP A 571 16.26 -9.87 -19.47
CA ASP A 571 15.68 -10.88 -20.37
C ASP A 571 16.66 -11.40 -21.43
N LYS A 572 17.97 -11.20 -21.20
CA LYS A 572 19.04 -11.55 -22.16
C LYS A 572 18.97 -13.02 -22.58
N ASP A 573 18.72 -13.92 -21.65
CA ASP A 573 18.62 -15.36 -21.94
C ASP A 573 17.37 -15.70 -22.76
N ALA A 574 16.23 -15.06 -22.49
CA ALA A 574 15.01 -15.25 -23.27
C ALA A 574 15.18 -14.75 -24.73
N ARG A 575 15.87 -13.63 -24.93
CA ARG A 575 16.11 -13.03 -26.26
C ARG A 575 17.09 -13.79 -27.14
N LYS A 576 17.96 -14.63 -26.56
CA LYS A 576 18.92 -15.42 -27.35
C LYS A 576 18.17 -16.25 -28.41
N PRO A 577 18.73 -16.44 -29.62
CA PRO A 577 18.16 -17.35 -30.59
C PRO A 577 17.95 -18.76 -30.02
N VAL A 578 16.96 -19.49 -30.54
CA VAL A 578 16.67 -20.88 -30.14
C VAL A 578 17.89 -21.78 -30.26
N SER A 579 18.70 -21.59 -31.31
CA SER A 579 19.97 -22.33 -31.52
C SER A 579 21.04 -22.09 -30.45
N GLN A 580 20.92 -21.02 -29.66
CA GLN A 580 21.83 -20.67 -28.56
C GLN A 580 21.21 -20.93 -27.17
N GLY A 581 20.11 -21.69 -27.12
CA GLY A 581 19.42 -22.04 -25.87
C GLY A 581 18.47 -20.97 -25.32
N GLY A 582 18.18 -19.91 -26.07
CA GLY A 582 17.14 -18.94 -25.71
C GLY A 582 15.78 -19.28 -26.34
N LEU A 583 14.83 -18.36 -26.23
CA LEU A 583 13.50 -18.49 -26.80
C LEU A 583 13.34 -17.76 -28.15
N GLY A 584 14.29 -16.91 -28.52
CA GLY A 584 14.09 -15.91 -29.57
C GLY A 584 13.01 -14.88 -29.20
N TYR A 585 12.80 -14.65 -27.90
CA TYR A 585 11.77 -13.76 -27.41
C TYR A 585 12.03 -12.31 -27.85
N GLU A 586 10.99 -11.68 -28.38
CA GLU A 586 10.94 -10.25 -28.64
C GLU A 586 9.52 -9.76 -28.33
N GLY A 587 9.40 -8.76 -27.46
CA GLY A 587 8.10 -8.17 -27.13
C GLY A 587 7.48 -7.46 -28.34
N VAL A 588 6.15 -7.53 -28.46
CA VAL A 588 5.36 -6.91 -29.54
C VAL A 588 5.04 -5.44 -29.28
N LEU A 589 5.16 -4.97 -28.04
CA LEU A 589 4.90 -3.58 -27.67
C LEU A 589 5.79 -3.12 -26.51
N THR A 590 6.13 -1.84 -26.49
CA THR A 590 6.84 -1.17 -25.39
C THR A 590 5.91 -0.82 -24.23
N THR A 591 6.49 -0.49 -23.07
CA THR A 591 5.75 -0.05 -21.87
C THR A 591 4.86 1.16 -22.14
N MET A 592 5.39 2.17 -22.86
CA MET A 592 4.63 3.38 -23.21
C MET A 592 3.45 3.07 -24.12
N GLN A 593 3.64 2.22 -25.13
CA GLN A 593 2.56 1.79 -26.02
C GLN A 593 1.50 1.01 -25.24
N GLY A 594 1.90 0.04 -24.42
CA GLY A 594 0.95 -0.78 -23.66
C GLY A 594 0.14 0.03 -22.66
N MET A 595 0.79 0.87 -21.86
CA MET A 595 0.07 1.68 -20.85
C MET A 595 -0.86 2.68 -21.53
N SER A 596 -0.43 3.30 -22.65
CA SER A 596 -1.29 4.18 -23.43
C SER A 596 -2.47 3.44 -24.07
N LEU A 597 -2.26 2.20 -24.54
CA LEU A 597 -3.30 1.35 -25.11
C LEU A 597 -4.35 0.97 -24.06
N GLU A 598 -3.91 0.56 -22.86
CA GLU A 598 -4.84 0.23 -21.77
C GLU A 598 -5.70 1.44 -21.38
N ILE A 599 -5.12 2.65 -21.32
CA ILE A 599 -5.87 3.88 -21.06
C ILE A 599 -6.82 4.21 -22.21
N LEU A 600 -6.42 3.99 -23.47
CA LEU A 600 -7.28 4.16 -24.65
C LEU A 600 -8.50 3.23 -24.58
N GLU A 601 -8.29 1.95 -24.26
CA GLU A 601 -9.36 0.97 -24.10
C GLU A 601 -10.29 1.33 -22.94
N TRP A 602 -9.72 1.72 -21.79
CA TRP A 602 -10.47 2.25 -20.65
C TRP A 602 -11.38 3.42 -21.04
N ASN A 603 -10.82 4.41 -21.76
CA ASN A 603 -11.54 5.59 -22.21
C ASN A 603 -12.69 5.22 -23.16
N ARG A 604 -12.44 4.33 -24.14
CA ARG A 604 -13.46 3.85 -25.08
C ARG A 604 -14.60 3.13 -24.36
N GLU A 605 -14.29 2.33 -23.35
CA GLU A 605 -15.30 1.64 -22.54
C GLU A 605 -16.17 2.62 -21.76
N HIS A 606 -15.57 3.61 -21.11
CA HIS A 606 -16.29 4.57 -20.27
C HIS A 606 -17.05 5.64 -21.07
N GLN A 607 -16.65 5.93 -22.31
CA GLN A 607 -17.41 6.79 -23.22
C GLN A 607 -18.72 6.15 -23.70
N ARG A 608 -18.80 4.81 -23.72
CA ARG A 608 -20.00 4.07 -24.14
C ARG A 608 -21.05 3.93 -23.05
N LEU A 609 -20.73 4.29 -21.80
CA LEU A 609 -21.69 4.22 -20.69
C LEU A 609 -22.74 5.34 -20.78
N PRO A 610 -24.03 5.04 -20.54
CA PRO A 610 -25.09 6.06 -20.45
C PRO A 610 -24.74 7.20 -19.50
N LYS A 611 -25.24 8.43 -19.75
CA LYS A 611 -24.87 9.63 -18.99
C LYS A 611 -25.17 9.52 -17.47
N ASP A 612 -26.15 8.70 -17.11
CA ASP A 612 -26.59 8.32 -15.77
C ASP A 612 -25.74 7.21 -15.11
N GLN A 613 -24.91 6.49 -15.89
CA GLN A 613 -23.99 5.44 -15.44
C GLN A 613 -22.51 5.85 -15.49
N LYS A 614 -22.18 7.15 -15.54
CA LYS A 614 -20.81 7.70 -15.53
C LYS A 614 -20.02 7.48 -14.21
N LYS A 615 -20.32 6.43 -13.44
CA LYS A 615 -19.44 5.97 -12.37
C LYS A 615 -18.30 5.18 -13.00
N ARG A 616 -17.08 5.35 -12.47
CA ARG A 616 -15.92 4.56 -12.90
C ARG A 616 -16.23 3.08 -12.73
N LYS A 617 -16.04 2.29 -13.77
CA LYS A 617 -16.19 0.84 -13.69
C LYS A 617 -15.13 0.30 -12.74
N LEU A 618 -15.57 -0.52 -11.78
CA LEU A 618 -14.68 -1.24 -10.88
C LEU A 618 -14.46 -2.64 -11.44
N TYR A 619 -13.22 -3.07 -11.52
CA TYR A 619 -12.83 -4.41 -11.95
C TYR A 619 -12.34 -5.20 -10.75
N THR A 620 -12.55 -6.51 -10.76
CA THR A 620 -12.00 -7.38 -9.72
C THR A 620 -10.52 -7.63 -10.02
N THR A 621 -9.66 -6.89 -9.33
CA THR A 621 -8.21 -7.04 -9.39
C THR A 621 -7.72 -8.38 -8.82
N SER A 622 -6.47 -8.76 -9.10
CA SER A 622 -5.90 -10.00 -8.53
C SER A 622 -5.85 -10.00 -7.00
N ILE A 623 -5.64 -8.84 -6.36
CA ILE A 623 -5.64 -8.70 -4.90
C ILE A 623 -7.06 -8.87 -4.34
N SER A 624 -8.05 -8.19 -4.93
CA SER A 624 -9.45 -8.31 -4.48
C SER A 624 -10.01 -9.72 -4.70
N LEU A 625 -9.65 -10.38 -5.81
CA LEU A 625 -9.99 -11.77 -6.06
C LEU A 625 -9.36 -12.69 -5.00
N ALA A 626 -8.07 -12.51 -4.70
CA ALA A 626 -7.39 -13.30 -3.67
C ALA A 626 -8.06 -13.15 -2.30
N ASP A 627 -8.55 -11.96 -1.96
CA ASP A 627 -9.31 -11.71 -0.74
C ASP A 627 -10.67 -12.41 -0.72
N GLN A 628 -11.40 -12.40 -1.84
CA GLN A 628 -12.65 -13.15 -1.99
C GLN A 628 -12.41 -14.65 -1.84
N LEU A 629 -11.39 -15.19 -2.52
CA LEU A 629 -11.03 -16.61 -2.44
C LEU A 629 -10.61 -17.01 -1.03
N ARG A 630 -9.83 -16.18 -0.34
CA ARG A 630 -9.44 -16.43 1.05
C ARG A 630 -10.66 -16.49 1.97
N GLN A 631 -11.71 -15.71 1.73
CA GLN A 631 -12.95 -15.80 2.52
C GLN A 631 -13.69 -17.10 2.24
N VAL A 632 -13.84 -17.48 0.97
CA VAL A 632 -14.55 -18.71 0.58
C VAL A 632 -13.82 -19.95 1.10
N LEU A 633 -12.50 -20.02 0.93
CA LEU A 633 -11.68 -21.15 1.39
C LEU A 633 -11.48 -21.18 2.92
N ALA A 634 -11.65 -20.05 3.61
CA ALA A 634 -11.62 -20.00 5.08
C ALA A 634 -12.97 -20.35 5.72
N ILE A 635 -14.07 -20.38 4.95
CA ILE A 635 -15.39 -20.81 5.45
C ILE A 635 -15.44 -22.35 5.63
N ASP A 636 -14.48 -23.10 5.09
CA ASP A 636 -14.34 -24.54 5.33
C ASP A 636 -13.38 -24.90 6.49
N ASN A 637 -12.90 -23.93 7.29
CA ASN A 637 -11.92 -24.16 8.37
C ASN A 637 -12.31 -23.60 9.75
N THR A 638 -13.60 -23.34 10.01
CA THR A 638 -14.07 -22.91 11.35
C THR A 638 -15.07 -23.84 12.04
N ASP A 639 -15.41 -24.98 11.44
CA ASP A 639 -16.17 -26.05 12.11
C ASP A 639 -15.33 -27.33 12.15
N ASP A 640 -14.35 -27.34 13.04
CA ASP A 640 -13.86 -28.54 13.77
C ASP A 640 -12.56 -28.16 14.51
N THR A 641 -12.71 -27.64 15.73
CA THR A 641 -11.88 -27.95 16.93
C THR A 641 -12.39 -27.19 18.16
#